data_AF-A0A2H3KYK3-F1
#
_entry.id   AF-A0A2H3KYK3-F1
#
_cell.length_a   1.000
_cell.length_b   1.000
_cell.length_c   1.000
_cell.angle_alpha   90.00
_cell.angle_beta   90.00
_cell.angle_gamma   90.00
#
_symmetry.space_group_name_H-M   'P 1'
#
loop_
_entity.id
_entity.type
_entity.pdbx_description
1 polymer ?
#
loop_
_entity_poly.entity_id
_entity_poly.type
_entity_poly.pdbx_seq_one_letter_code
_entity_poly.pdbx_strand_id
1 'polypeptide(L)'
;MRYLLAILCLVSLLVSLGAPGEVAAQPGNGDVQRFLETQPGPLKQLREDGRTAASIIESAAFYYGLSPQIHLALLETTAGLLSQTDPGDEALQSPFGHTGPLGFAAQIDWATRELRAGLGPYSRPPTLRFTDGVTLTLTLDQSPEGVAVQRFLANGRTSTEWRAAVERFGEVFAAYFANQLVQIDPSRPPGENLPTPTESTRYGFLLQPWPAGTRVEHLAYFDHVYPTVDTGLPGNGYVVNYLGQGGVQYDGHDGHDYHFPDQPIGTPILAAASGIAYARTHRGNGVVILHDHGYETVYWHLDGFAEIFAGLIDRNTGVPVRAGDFIGTSGRSGFVRGTPHLHFEVRRYGRQVDPYGWYGPGPDPCSAYAGCLPSVWLWHASLIGTYNFTPPDLRSAVPQPTQATHAQHGPPATVTLNPPADLLFAASFDGHIVQEVGRGFAATSGTARFEQGRGSDQALLLNRFELDYPTEGNLNLAQGTMSLWVNVPDSYPQGTIPRHYLLATSANPGAAPVYPGTLALRRDQVGPEGGPAWVFWTTADDEASRDLLAAPDTLAPGWHHLAITWDAATGSKALYLDGTLAAATTGITLPTEVGSRLHIGRFTNGGGPSNMILDELQIFDHAMEAEAIERMATALPEDRTMPVVLTERTIRLDTNALAADGGIVAVQLGLNDQLEDPQPYYDAYRWTLEAEPGLHELSVRYTDRLNRTTIVTRTVLIEAENRDRIWLPLIVW
;
A
#
# COMPACT_ATOMS: atom_id res chain seq x y z
N MET A 1 -9.86 62.77 -36.10
CA MET A 1 -10.84 63.47 -36.96
C MET A 1 -10.45 63.13 -38.39
N ARG A 2 -11.09 62.26 -39.18
CA ARG A 2 -12.41 61.59 -39.23
C ARG A 2 -12.18 60.22 -39.94
N TYR A 3 -12.59 59.06 -39.43
CA TYR A 3 -13.93 58.48 -39.26
C TYR A 3 -14.60 57.93 -40.54
N LEU A 4 -15.05 56.67 -40.41
CA LEU A 4 -16.04 55.87 -41.16
C LEU A 4 -15.56 55.18 -42.46
N LEU A 5 -15.67 53.86 -42.69
CA LEU A 5 -16.60 52.74 -42.41
C LEU A 5 -17.26 52.24 -43.72
N ALA A 6 -17.39 50.92 -43.80
CA ALA A 6 -18.38 50.12 -44.56
C ALA A 6 -18.06 49.79 -46.03
N ILE A 7 -17.65 48.54 -46.36
CA ILE A 7 -18.44 47.29 -46.56
C ILE A 7 -18.93 47.14 -48.01
N LEU A 8 -18.46 46.11 -48.72
CA LEU A 8 -19.30 45.17 -49.49
C LEU A 8 -18.50 43.97 -50.05
N CYS A 9 -18.90 42.78 -49.56
CA CYS A 9 -18.99 41.43 -50.11
C CYS A 9 -18.02 40.94 -51.22
N LEU A 10 -17.25 39.87 -51.01
CA LEU A 10 -17.60 38.42 -50.99
C LEU A 10 -17.52 37.77 -52.40
N VAL A 11 -16.70 36.70 -52.48
CA VAL A 11 -16.85 35.44 -53.24
C VAL A 11 -15.64 35.03 -54.12
N SER A 12 -15.08 33.88 -53.71
CA SER A 12 -14.40 32.81 -54.43
C SER A 12 -12.97 32.99 -54.97
N LEU A 13 -12.01 32.39 -54.26
CA LEU A 13 -11.19 31.32 -54.86
C LEU A 13 -10.82 30.28 -53.79
N LEU A 14 -11.45 29.11 -53.87
CA LEU A 14 -11.09 27.90 -53.12
C LEU A 14 -9.76 27.35 -53.66
N VAL A 15 -8.74 27.31 -52.82
CA VAL A 15 -7.63 26.36 -52.93
C VAL A 15 -7.76 25.42 -51.75
N SER A 16 -7.95 24.15 -52.05
CA SER A 16 -8.05 23.03 -51.13
C SER A 16 -6.73 22.86 -50.35
N LEU A 17 -6.66 23.46 -49.17
CA LEU A 17 -5.79 22.98 -48.09
C LEU A 17 -6.58 21.89 -47.35
N GLY A 18 -6.12 20.65 -47.43
CA GLY A 18 -6.65 19.57 -46.61
C GLY A 18 -6.61 19.99 -45.13
N ALA A 19 -7.72 19.77 -44.42
CA ALA A 19 -7.79 20.02 -43.00
C ALA A 19 -6.65 19.28 -42.28
N PRO A 20 -5.98 19.88 -41.27
CA PRO A 20 -5.16 19.10 -40.36
C PRO A 20 -6.07 18.03 -39.75
N GLY A 21 -5.67 16.76 -39.89
CA GLY A 21 -6.41 15.64 -39.33
C GLY A 21 -6.65 15.85 -37.84
N GLU A 22 -7.82 15.43 -37.36
CA GLU A 22 -8.17 15.47 -35.94
C GLU A 22 -7.03 14.87 -35.10
N VAL A 23 -6.49 15.69 -34.20
CA VAL A 23 -5.50 15.25 -33.22
C VAL A 23 -6.19 14.27 -32.29
N ALA A 24 -5.73 13.02 -32.32
CA ALA A 24 -6.27 11.94 -31.52
C ALA A 24 -6.10 12.20 -30.02
N ALA A 25 -7.01 11.61 -29.22
CA ALA A 25 -7.10 11.76 -27.77
C ALA A 25 -5.76 11.54 -27.05
N GLN A 26 -5.52 12.34 -26.00
CA GLN A 26 -4.32 12.21 -25.16
C GLN A 26 -4.23 10.82 -24.51
N PRO A 27 -3.04 10.21 -24.46
CA PRO A 27 -2.87 8.97 -23.73
C PRO A 27 -3.17 9.19 -22.25
N GLY A 28 -4.03 8.34 -21.67
CA GLY A 28 -4.03 8.13 -20.23
C GLY A 28 -2.70 7.49 -19.79
N ASN A 29 -2.43 7.52 -18.48
CA ASN A 29 -1.24 6.87 -17.91
C ASN A 29 -1.14 5.41 -18.38
N GLY A 30 -0.06 5.11 -19.11
CA GLY A 30 0.25 3.75 -19.54
C GLY A 30 -0.56 3.24 -20.74
N ASP A 31 -0.84 4.09 -21.73
CA ASP A 31 -1.34 3.59 -23.02
C ASP A 31 -0.59 4.18 -24.21
N VAL A 32 0.75 4.12 -24.15
CA VAL A 32 1.59 4.52 -25.29
C VAL A 32 1.24 3.70 -26.53
N GLN A 33 0.89 2.42 -26.38
CA GLN A 33 0.53 1.58 -27.52
C GLN A 33 -0.71 2.11 -28.24
N ARG A 34 -1.80 2.44 -27.54
CA ARG A 34 -2.99 3.04 -28.16
C ARG A 34 -2.70 4.41 -28.76
N PHE A 35 -1.87 5.23 -28.11
CA PHE A 35 -1.44 6.48 -28.72
C PHE A 35 -0.73 6.21 -30.05
N LEU A 36 0.24 5.30 -30.08
CA LEU A 36 0.97 4.95 -31.30
C LEU A 36 0.05 4.37 -32.39
N GLU A 37 -1.01 3.64 -32.04
CA GLU A 37 -1.99 3.13 -33.00
C GLU A 37 -2.71 4.24 -33.78
N THR A 38 -2.85 5.42 -33.19
CA THR A 38 -3.44 6.60 -33.84
C THR A 38 -2.45 7.35 -34.74
N GLN A 39 -1.16 6.98 -34.70
CA GLN A 39 -0.11 7.66 -35.46
C GLN A 39 0.22 6.94 -36.77
N PRO A 40 0.59 7.67 -37.83
CA PRO A 40 0.95 7.09 -39.11
C PRO A 40 2.30 6.35 -39.10
N GLY A 41 3.21 6.72 -38.20
CA GLY A 41 4.58 6.22 -38.13
C GLY A 41 4.75 4.75 -37.70
N PRO A 42 5.98 4.22 -37.75
CA PRO A 42 6.26 2.79 -37.63
C PRO A 42 6.20 2.25 -36.19
N LEU A 43 6.26 3.11 -35.16
CA LEU A 43 6.42 2.67 -33.76
C LEU A 43 5.31 1.72 -33.27
N LYS A 44 4.09 1.85 -33.78
CA LYS A 44 2.96 0.96 -33.44
C LYS A 44 3.20 -0.51 -33.77
N GLN A 45 4.07 -0.78 -34.75
CA GLN A 45 4.40 -2.13 -35.21
C GLN A 45 5.84 -2.55 -34.84
N LEU A 46 6.69 -1.60 -34.44
CA LEU A 46 8.08 -1.87 -34.10
C LEU A 46 8.18 -2.84 -32.92
N ARG A 47 9.02 -3.86 -33.09
CA ARG A 47 9.36 -4.83 -32.04
C ARG A 47 10.86 -5.06 -32.01
N GLU A 48 11.43 -5.09 -30.81
CA GLU A 48 12.83 -5.42 -30.56
C GLU A 48 12.89 -6.43 -29.40
N ASP A 49 13.51 -7.58 -29.62
CA ASP A 49 13.56 -8.72 -28.69
C ASP A 49 12.18 -9.15 -28.16
N GLY A 50 11.17 -9.15 -29.04
CA GLY A 50 9.80 -9.54 -28.72
C GLY A 50 8.98 -8.48 -27.96
N ARG A 51 9.60 -7.36 -27.54
CA ARG A 51 8.92 -6.24 -26.87
C ARG A 51 8.46 -5.21 -27.90
N THR A 52 7.29 -4.60 -27.68
CA THR A 52 6.82 -3.48 -28.52
C THR A 52 7.59 -2.20 -28.21
N ALA A 53 7.63 -1.24 -29.14
CA ALA A 53 8.18 0.08 -28.87
C ALA A 53 7.50 0.77 -27.66
N ALA A 54 6.18 0.63 -27.53
CA ALA A 54 5.45 1.15 -26.37
C ALA A 54 5.99 0.55 -25.06
N SER A 55 6.09 -0.78 -24.99
CA SER A 55 6.62 -1.49 -23.81
C SER A 55 8.04 -1.05 -23.48
N ILE A 56 8.91 -0.87 -24.48
CA ILE A 56 10.30 -0.41 -24.29
C ILE A 56 10.34 1.02 -23.71
N ILE A 57 9.58 1.95 -24.29
CA ILE A 57 9.52 3.35 -23.86
C ILE A 57 8.98 3.46 -22.44
N GLU A 58 7.84 2.82 -22.16
CA GLU A 58 7.19 2.88 -20.86
C GLU A 58 8.04 2.23 -19.78
N SER A 59 8.60 1.06 -20.08
CA SER A 59 9.51 0.34 -19.18
C SER A 59 10.71 1.17 -18.75
N ALA A 60 11.39 1.82 -19.71
CA ALA A 60 12.54 2.65 -19.41
C ALA A 60 12.13 3.91 -18.65
N ALA A 61 11.09 4.61 -19.13
CA ALA A 61 10.58 5.82 -18.50
C ALA A 61 10.17 5.56 -17.05
N PHE A 62 9.41 4.48 -16.78
CA PHE A 62 9.02 4.11 -15.43
C PHE A 62 10.20 3.64 -14.59
N TYR A 63 11.20 2.96 -15.13
CA TYR A 63 12.37 2.60 -14.32
C TYR A 63 13.09 3.85 -13.76
N TYR A 64 13.24 4.89 -14.57
CA TYR A 64 13.95 6.13 -14.19
C TYR A 64 13.04 7.26 -13.66
N GLY A 65 11.74 7.01 -13.46
CA GLY A 65 10.79 8.02 -13.00
C GLY A 65 10.67 9.21 -13.96
N LEU A 66 10.47 8.95 -15.25
CA LEU A 66 10.28 9.94 -16.31
C LEU A 66 8.96 9.73 -17.06
N SER A 67 8.47 10.78 -17.72
CA SER A 67 7.29 10.67 -18.59
C SER A 67 7.63 10.03 -19.95
N PRO A 68 6.85 9.04 -20.42
CA PRO A 68 6.94 8.52 -21.78
C PRO A 68 6.76 9.61 -22.88
N GLN A 69 6.03 10.69 -22.60
CA GLN A 69 5.74 11.75 -23.58
C GLN A 69 7.00 12.51 -24.00
N ILE A 70 7.97 12.67 -23.11
CA ILE A 70 9.26 13.30 -23.43
C ILE A 70 9.99 12.46 -24.49
N HIS A 71 9.99 11.14 -24.33
CA HIS A 71 10.59 10.22 -25.30
C HIS A 71 9.88 10.30 -26.64
N LEU A 72 8.55 10.23 -26.66
CA LEU A 72 7.75 10.31 -27.89
C LEU A 72 8.00 11.62 -28.66
N ALA A 73 8.05 12.75 -27.96
CA ALA A 73 8.35 14.05 -28.58
C ALA A 73 9.78 14.12 -29.11
N LEU A 74 10.77 13.57 -28.39
CA LEU A 74 12.13 13.49 -28.88
C LEU A 74 12.24 12.62 -30.13
N LEU A 75 11.63 11.43 -30.14
CA LEU A 75 11.64 10.51 -31.29
C LEU A 75 11.03 11.16 -32.55
N GLU A 76 9.96 11.94 -32.40
CA GLU A 76 9.40 12.71 -33.50
C GLU A 76 10.30 13.89 -33.91
N THR A 77 10.91 14.58 -32.95
CA THR A 77 11.78 15.73 -33.20
C THR A 77 13.03 15.34 -33.99
N THR A 78 13.67 14.22 -33.62
CA THR A 78 14.98 13.84 -34.15
C THR A 78 14.90 12.88 -35.33
N ALA A 79 13.83 12.07 -35.40
CA ALA A 79 13.72 10.99 -36.39
C ALA A 79 12.33 10.88 -37.05
N GLY A 80 11.36 11.74 -36.69
CA GLY A 80 10.03 11.74 -37.32
C GLY A 80 9.22 10.47 -37.10
N LEU A 81 9.49 9.71 -36.03
CA LEU A 81 8.96 8.35 -35.87
C LEU A 81 7.46 8.28 -35.52
N LEU A 82 6.79 9.39 -35.24
CA LEU A 82 5.34 9.43 -35.08
C LEU A 82 4.65 9.76 -36.40
N SER A 83 5.19 10.70 -37.18
CA SER A 83 4.52 11.23 -38.37
C SER A 83 4.93 10.58 -39.69
N GLN A 84 6.19 10.13 -39.82
CA GLN A 84 6.72 9.59 -41.08
C GLN A 84 6.45 8.09 -41.21
N THR A 85 5.84 7.67 -42.31
CA THR A 85 5.49 6.25 -42.55
C THR A 85 6.71 5.38 -42.87
N ASP A 86 7.78 5.97 -43.40
CA ASP A 86 9.01 5.26 -43.80
C ASP A 86 10.26 6.14 -43.54
N PRO A 87 10.69 6.27 -42.27
CA PRO A 87 11.83 7.12 -41.89
C PRO A 87 13.20 6.47 -42.18
N GLY A 88 13.23 5.23 -42.68
CA GLY A 88 14.44 4.45 -42.92
C GLY A 88 15.01 3.74 -41.69
N ASP A 89 15.83 2.71 -41.91
CA ASP A 89 16.37 1.84 -40.85
C ASP A 89 17.27 2.57 -39.85
N GLU A 90 18.01 3.56 -40.32
CA GLU A 90 18.91 4.36 -39.48
C GLU A 90 18.14 5.16 -38.41
N ALA A 91 16.99 5.70 -38.78
CA ALA A 91 16.10 6.42 -37.86
C ALA A 91 15.51 5.50 -36.78
N LEU A 92 15.35 4.20 -37.06
CA LEU A 92 14.87 3.21 -36.09
C LEU A 92 15.99 2.70 -35.19
N GLN A 93 17.21 2.53 -35.71
CA GLN A 93 18.36 2.02 -34.95
C GLN A 93 19.09 3.10 -34.13
N SER A 94 19.01 4.37 -34.54
CA SER A 94 19.70 5.49 -33.88
C SER A 94 18.83 6.75 -33.89
N PRO A 95 17.61 6.70 -33.33
CA PRO A 95 16.65 7.80 -33.43
C PRO A 95 17.14 9.13 -32.89
N PHE A 96 18.09 9.14 -31.94
CA PHE A 96 18.63 10.38 -31.36
C PHE A 96 20.00 10.80 -31.95
N GLY A 97 20.57 9.99 -32.86
CA GLY A 97 21.86 10.18 -33.52
C GLY A 97 22.94 9.19 -33.06
N HIS A 98 24.10 9.23 -33.75
CA HIS A 98 25.22 8.29 -33.57
C HIS A 98 26.06 8.50 -32.31
N THR A 99 25.76 9.51 -31.51
CA THR A 99 26.39 9.69 -30.19
C THR A 99 25.90 8.66 -29.18
N GLY A 100 24.68 8.14 -29.38
CA GLY A 100 24.11 7.06 -28.58
C GLY A 100 24.50 5.66 -29.07
N PRO A 101 24.10 4.61 -28.33
CA PRO A 101 24.33 3.22 -28.73
C PRO A 101 23.51 2.82 -29.98
N LEU A 102 23.80 1.66 -30.55
CA LEU A 102 22.98 1.09 -31.63
C LEU A 102 21.80 0.28 -31.07
N GLY A 103 20.63 0.41 -31.68
CA GLY A 103 19.40 -0.32 -31.33
C GLY A 103 18.37 0.58 -30.65
N PHE A 104 17.09 0.34 -30.91
CA PHE A 104 16.01 1.19 -30.42
C PHE A 104 15.93 1.13 -28.89
N ALA A 105 15.95 -0.06 -28.30
CA ALA A 105 15.86 -0.19 -26.83
C ALA A 105 17.08 0.41 -26.13
N ALA A 106 18.27 0.25 -26.70
CA ALA A 106 19.50 0.82 -26.16
C ALA A 106 19.52 2.36 -26.24
N GLN A 107 19.00 2.93 -27.33
CA GLN A 107 18.85 4.38 -27.50
C GLN A 107 17.84 4.98 -26.53
N ILE A 108 16.70 4.31 -26.31
CA ILE A 108 15.72 4.70 -25.30
C ILE A 108 16.37 4.70 -23.91
N ASP A 109 16.97 3.59 -23.49
CA ASP A 109 17.63 3.46 -22.17
C ASP A 109 18.69 4.55 -21.95
N TRP A 110 19.56 4.78 -22.95
CA TRP A 110 20.55 5.84 -22.90
C TRP A 110 19.92 7.22 -22.76
N ALA A 111 18.93 7.55 -23.60
CA ALA A 111 18.25 8.84 -23.54
C ALA A 111 17.55 9.05 -22.19
N THR A 112 16.90 8.03 -21.65
CA THR A 112 16.22 8.10 -20.36
C THR A 112 17.20 8.43 -19.23
N ARG A 113 18.39 7.81 -19.22
CA ARG A 113 19.46 8.11 -18.25
C ARG A 113 19.95 9.55 -18.36
N GLU A 114 20.24 10.01 -19.58
CA GLU A 114 20.70 11.39 -19.82
C GLU A 114 19.66 12.41 -19.40
N LEU A 115 18.37 12.15 -19.69
CA LEU A 115 17.27 13.00 -19.28
C LEU A 115 17.13 13.05 -17.75
N ARG A 116 17.28 11.91 -17.06
CA ARG A 116 17.23 11.84 -15.59
C ARG A 116 18.37 12.64 -14.96
N ALA A 117 19.60 12.46 -15.43
CA ALA A 117 20.75 13.28 -15.04
C ALA A 117 20.57 14.77 -15.42
N GLY A 118 19.72 15.05 -16.40
CA GLY A 118 19.26 16.35 -16.85
C GLY A 118 18.42 17.13 -15.84
N LEU A 119 17.84 16.49 -14.82
CA LEU A 119 16.97 17.14 -13.83
C LEU A 119 17.76 17.88 -12.71
N GLY A 120 19.09 17.78 -12.69
CA GLY A 120 19.95 18.51 -11.75
C GLY A 120 20.61 17.61 -10.69
N PRO A 121 20.83 18.10 -9.44
CA PRO A 121 20.61 19.47 -8.98
C PRO A 121 21.61 20.42 -9.63
N TYR A 122 21.24 21.70 -9.79
CA TYR A 122 22.12 22.71 -10.39
C TYR A 122 22.52 23.77 -9.36
N SER A 123 23.79 23.76 -8.94
CA SER A 123 24.35 24.85 -8.11
C SER A 123 24.69 26.11 -8.92
N ARG A 124 24.82 25.96 -10.25
CA ARG A 124 24.99 27.03 -11.23
C ARG A 124 24.34 26.60 -12.56
N PRO A 125 23.95 27.54 -13.42
CA PRO A 125 23.34 27.19 -14.69
C PRO A 125 24.29 26.37 -15.59
N PRO A 126 23.82 25.32 -16.28
CA PRO A 126 24.66 24.43 -17.06
C PRO A 126 25.12 25.06 -18.38
N THR A 127 26.36 24.79 -18.77
CA THR A 127 26.94 25.23 -20.05
C THR A 127 26.95 24.08 -21.06
N LEU A 128 26.22 24.25 -22.15
CA LEU A 128 26.25 23.40 -23.33
C LEU A 128 27.51 23.67 -24.16
N ARG A 129 28.03 22.61 -24.77
CA ARG A 129 29.19 22.66 -25.68
C ARG A 129 28.80 21.98 -26.98
N PHE A 130 28.92 22.71 -28.09
CA PHE A 130 28.53 22.24 -29.41
C PHE A 130 29.76 21.80 -30.23
N THR A 131 29.54 21.02 -31.28
CA THR A 131 30.62 20.47 -32.13
C THR A 131 31.35 21.54 -32.96
N ASP A 132 30.74 22.71 -33.17
CA ASP A 132 31.32 23.88 -33.83
C ASP A 132 32.18 24.76 -32.87
N GLY A 133 32.35 24.33 -31.61
CA GLY A 133 33.14 25.03 -30.60
C GLY A 133 32.39 26.15 -29.87
N VAL A 134 31.13 26.43 -30.24
CA VAL A 134 30.29 27.40 -29.53
C VAL A 134 29.86 26.82 -28.18
N THR A 135 29.72 27.70 -27.18
CA THR A 135 29.16 27.35 -25.87
C THR A 135 27.96 28.23 -25.54
N LEU A 136 26.95 27.65 -24.92
CA LEU A 136 25.76 28.35 -24.46
C LEU A 136 25.47 27.98 -23.01
N THR A 137 25.30 28.96 -22.14
CA THR A 137 24.83 28.73 -20.76
C THR A 137 23.32 28.85 -20.73
N LEU A 138 22.64 27.78 -20.30
CA LEU A 138 21.18 27.77 -20.17
C LEU A 138 20.74 28.61 -18.98
N THR A 139 19.53 29.17 -19.05
CA THR A 139 18.85 29.72 -17.86
C THR A 139 18.20 28.59 -17.07
N LEU A 140 18.10 28.76 -15.74
CA LEU A 140 17.27 27.89 -14.88
C LEU A 140 15.85 28.46 -14.71
N ASP A 141 15.55 29.62 -15.32
CA ASP A 141 14.20 30.22 -15.37
C ASP A 141 13.35 29.54 -16.46
N GLN A 142 13.17 28.22 -16.31
CA GLN A 142 12.39 27.35 -17.18
C GLN A 142 12.13 26.02 -16.45
N SER A 143 11.33 25.13 -17.04
CA SER A 143 11.10 23.81 -16.42
C SER A 143 12.40 22.96 -16.42
N PRO A 144 12.63 22.17 -15.37
CA PRO A 144 13.77 21.25 -15.30
C PRO A 144 13.84 20.26 -16.46
N GLU A 145 12.68 19.78 -16.93
CA GLU A 145 12.55 18.92 -18.10
C GLU A 145 13.01 19.65 -19.36
N GLY A 146 12.72 20.95 -19.48
CA GLY A 146 13.21 21.79 -20.57
C GLY A 146 14.74 21.93 -20.57
N VAL A 147 15.35 22.04 -19.38
CA VAL A 147 16.81 22.02 -19.23
C VAL A 147 17.37 20.65 -19.63
N ALA A 148 16.76 19.56 -19.17
CA ALA A 148 17.17 18.19 -19.47
C ALA A 148 17.12 17.91 -20.98
N VAL A 149 16.02 18.27 -21.64
CA VAL A 149 15.83 18.11 -23.09
C VAL A 149 16.85 18.94 -23.87
N GLN A 150 17.07 20.21 -23.50
CA GLN A 150 18.06 21.06 -24.18
C GLN A 150 19.49 20.54 -24.02
N ARG A 151 19.84 19.99 -22.84
CA ARG A 151 21.12 19.32 -22.62
C ARG A 151 21.25 18.08 -23.50
N PHE A 152 20.23 17.23 -23.53
CA PHE A 152 20.22 16.02 -24.34
C PHE A 152 20.37 16.33 -25.84
N LEU A 153 19.59 17.29 -26.35
CA LEU A 153 19.64 17.69 -27.75
C LEU A 153 20.98 18.31 -28.16
N ALA A 154 21.77 18.85 -27.22
CA ALA A 154 23.09 19.40 -27.54
C ALA A 154 24.12 18.33 -27.93
N ASN A 155 23.91 17.07 -27.53
CA ASN A 155 24.85 15.98 -27.80
C ASN A 155 25.02 15.76 -29.30
N GLY A 156 26.26 15.92 -29.79
CA GLY A 156 26.62 15.66 -31.18
C GLY A 156 26.15 16.68 -32.20
N ARG A 157 25.64 17.85 -31.78
CA ARG A 157 25.09 18.88 -32.68
C ARG A 157 25.92 20.16 -32.70
N THR A 158 25.90 20.86 -33.83
CA THR A 158 26.33 22.27 -33.93
C THR A 158 25.31 23.18 -33.24
N SER A 159 25.70 24.43 -32.97
CA SER A 159 24.80 25.41 -32.33
C SER A 159 23.54 25.72 -33.17
N THR A 160 23.63 25.61 -34.50
CA THR A 160 22.52 25.87 -35.42
C THR A 160 21.56 24.67 -35.47
N GLU A 161 22.08 23.45 -35.57
CA GLU A 161 21.27 22.23 -35.53
C GLU A 161 20.55 22.08 -34.18
N TRP A 162 21.24 22.40 -33.08
CA TRP A 162 20.64 22.39 -31.75
C TRP A 162 19.45 23.34 -31.65
N ARG A 163 19.59 24.58 -32.14
CA ARG A 163 18.49 25.57 -32.10
C ARG A 163 17.26 25.05 -32.86
N ALA A 164 17.46 24.54 -34.07
CA ALA A 164 16.38 23.98 -34.87
C ALA A 164 15.71 22.79 -34.17
N ALA A 165 16.48 21.91 -33.52
CA ALA A 165 15.94 20.77 -32.79
C ALA A 165 15.12 21.20 -31.55
N VAL A 166 15.57 22.21 -30.81
CA VAL A 166 14.83 22.73 -29.64
C VAL A 166 13.52 23.41 -30.04
N GLU A 167 13.55 24.23 -31.10
CA GLU A 167 12.34 24.85 -31.66
C GLU A 167 11.36 23.77 -32.12
N ARG A 168 11.85 22.77 -32.85
CA ARG A 168 11.04 21.64 -33.32
C ARG A 168 10.45 20.83 -32.17
N PHE A 169 11.22 20.58 -31.11
CA PHE A 169 10.70 19.89 -29.92
C PHE A 169 9.53 20.65 -29.31
N GLY A 170 9.64 21.97 -29.18
CA GLY A 170 8.55 22.81 -28.67
C GLY A 170 7.28 22.72 -29.53
N GLU A 171 7.42 22.74 -30.86
CA GLU A 171 6.30 22.56 -31.79
C GLU A 171 5.64 21.18 -31.65
N VAL A 172 6.46 20.12 -31.61
CA VAL A 172 6.01 18.73 -31.50
C VAL A 172 5.30 18.50 -30.17
N PHE A 173 5.88 18.95 -29.07
CA PHE A 173 5.33 18.77 -27.73
C PHE A 173 4.01 19.55 -27.57
N ALA A 174 3.91 20.74 -28.17
CA ALA A 174 2.65 21.48 -28.24
C ALA A 174 1.60 20.75 -29.09
N ALA A 175 1.99 20.24 -30.26
CA ALA A 175 1.06 19.60 -31.19
C ALA A 175 0.49 18.27 -30.66
N TYR A 176 1.34 17.44 -30.07
CA TYR A 176 0.95 16.10 -29.61
C TYR A 176 0.45 16.08 -28.17
N PHE A 177 0.93 16.98 -27.31
CA PHE A 177 0.71 16.91 -25.87
C PHE A 177 0.23 18.22 -25.25
N ALA A 178 -0.11 19.24 -26.06
CA ALA A 178 -0.63 20.53 -25.61
C ALA A 178 0.25 21.23 -24.56
N ASN A 179 1.57 21.01 -24.61
CA ASN A 179 2.53 21.48 -23.60
C ASN A 179 2.25 21.00 -22.17
N GLN A 180 1.58 19.85 -22.04
CA GLN A 180 1.29 19.23 -20.76
C GLN A 180 1.96 17.88 -20.68
N LEU A 181 2.75 17.68 -19.61
CA LEU A 181 3.05 16.34 -19.15
C LEU A 181 1.78 15.82 -18.47
N VAL A 182 1.38 14.59 -18.76
CA VAL A 182 0.36 13.90 -17.95
C VAL A 182 0.91 13.88 -16.53
N GLN A 183 0.35 14.75 -15.69
CA GLN A 183 0.47 14.64 -14.25
C GLN A 183 -0.28 13.37 -13.87
N ILE A 184 0.25 12.57 -12.96
CA ILE A 184 -0.47 11.43 -12.38
C ILE A 184 -1.53 11.98 -11.42
N ASP A 185 -2.51 12.73 -11.96
CA ASP A 185 -3.81 13.08 -11.40
C ASP A 185 -4.64 13.84 -12.46
N PRO A 186 -5.78 13.30 -12.93
CA PRO A 186 -6.71 13.99 -13.85
C PRO A 186 -7.47 15.19 -13.24
N SER A 187 -7.28 15.50 -11.95
CA SER A 187 -8.19 16.41 -11.22
C SER A 187 -7.66 17.81 -10.84
N ARG A 188 -6.44 18.22 -11.23
CA ARG A 188 -5.91 19.54 -10.81
C ARG A 188 -5.26 20.39 -11.92
N PRO A 189 -5.61 21.69 -12.05
CA PRO A 189 -4.97 22.60 -12.99
C PRO A 189 -3.56 23.05 -12.51
N PRO A 190 -2.64 23.40 -13.44
CA PRO A 190 -1.30 23.83 -13.10
C PRO A 190 -1.30 25.21 -12.41
N GLY A 191 -0.62 25.31 -11.25
CA GLY A 191 -0.35 26.59 -10.57
C GLY A 191 -0.82 26.70 -9.11
N GLU A 192 -1.38 25.65 -8.53
CA GLU A 192 -1.84 25.68 -7.14
C GLU A 192 -0.78 25.04 -6.22
N ASN A 193 -0.36 25.76 -5.17
CA ASN A 193 0.67 25.30 -4.23
C ASN A 193 0.33 23.89 -3.71
N LEU A 194 1.35 23.01 -3.73
CA LEU A 194 1.28 21.71 -3.09
C LEU A 194 0.81 21.93 -1.64
N PRO A 195 -0.25 21.23 -1.17
CA PRO A 195 -0.67 21.38 0.22
C PRO A 195 0.53 21.03 1.11
N THR A 196 0.90 21.97 1.98
CA THR A 196 1.82 21.73 3.07
C THR A 196 1.31 20.52 3.86
N PRO A 197 2.16 19.55 4.24
CA PRO A 197 1.70 18.38 4.97
C PRO A 197 0.88 18.82 6.20
N THR A 198 -0.43 18.57 6.17
CA THR A 198 -1.33 18.81 7.31
C THR A 198 -1.03 17.78 8.39
N GLU A 199 -1.38 18.04 9.66
CA GLU A 199 -1.07 17.13 10.76
C GLU A 199 -1.57 15.67 10.59
N SER A 200 -2.50 15.40 9.64
CA SER A 200 -2.89 14.05 9.21
C SER A 200 -1.79 13.26 8.49
N THR A 201 -0.75 13.93 7.98
CA THR A 201 0.44 13.33 7.34
C THR A 201 1.51 12.89 8.34
N ARG A 202 1.28 13.07 9.65
CA ARG A 202 2.23 12.64 10.68
C ARG A 202 2.34 11.11 10.79
N TYR A 203 1.40 10.39 10.18
CA TYR A 203 1.36 8.93 10.13
C TYR A 203 1.16 8.55 8.67
N GLY A 204 2.20 8.01 8.04
CA GLY A 204 2.15 7.68 6.63
C GLY A 204 1.21 6.51 6.33
N PHE A 205 1.10 6.11 5.06
CA PHE A 205 0.16 5.08 4.61
C PHE A 205 0.86 3.76 4.20
N LEU A 206 2.19 3.72 4.21
CA LEU A 206 2.97 2.55 3.79
C LEU A 206 3.09 1.55 4.94
N LEU A 207 2.65 0.33 4.70
CA LEU A 207 2.98 -0.85 5.50
C LEU A 207 4.34 -1.42 5.08
N GLN A 208 4.90 -2.30 5.90
CA GLN A 208 6.17 -2.96 5.57
C GLN A 208 6.00 -3.90 4.34
N PRO A 209 6.91 -3.87 3.36
CA PRO A 209 6.76 -4.61 2.11
C PRO A 209 7.23 -6.08 2.18
N TRP A 210 7.23 -6.68 3.37
CA TRP A 210 7.60 -8.07 3.63
C TRP A 210 6.81 -8.61 4.83
N PRO A 211 6.70 -9.94 5.01
CA PRO A 211 6.02 -10.52 6.17
C PRO A 211 6.65 -10.11 7.50
N ALA A 212 5.84 -9.89 8.54
CA ALA A 212 6.37 -9.58 9.86
C ALA A 212 7.21 -10.72 10.42
N GLY A 213 8.20 -10.37 11.24
CA GLY A 213 9.19 -11.34 11.72
C GLY A 213 10.31 -11.65 10.73
N THR A 214 10.22 -11.23 9.46
CA THR A 214 11.34 -11.31 8.50
C THR A 214 12.52 -10.50 9.02
N ARG A 215 13.70 -11.14 9.12
CA ARG A 215 14.93 -10.44 9.46
C ARG A 215 15.37 -9.63 8.24
N VAL A 216 15.62 -8.35 8.47
CA VAL A 216 15.97 -7.40 7.42
C VAL A 216 17.19 -6.60 7.85
N GLU A 217 18.13 -6.44 6.94
CA GLU A 217 19.29 -5.55 7.06
C GLU A 217 19.08 -4.39 6.08
N HIS A 218 19.15 -3.13 6.56
CA HIS A 218 19.07 -1.95 5.69
C HIS A 218 20.41 -1.83 4.97
N LEU A 219 20.47 -2.32 3.74
CA LEU A 219 21.71 -2.50 2.99
C LEU A 219 22.20 -1.16 2.43
N ALA A 220 21.30 -0.42 1.77
CA ALA A 220 21.57 0.90 1.21
C ALA A 220 20.37 1.83 1.41
N TYR A 221 20.65 3.12 1.59
CA TYR A 221 19.64 4.15 1.88
C TYR A 221 19.44 5.06 0.68
N PHE A 222 18.28 5.69 0.62
CA PHE A 222 17.98 6.75 -0.32
C PHE A 222 18.96 7.93 -0.15
N ASP A 223 19.43 8.47 -1.26
CA ASP A 223 20.38 9.58 -1.32
C ASP A 223 19.67 10.91 -1.54
N HIS A 224 19.64 11.75 -0.51
CA HIS A 224 19.00 13.05 -0.59
C HIS A 224 19.76 14.05 -1.46
N VAL A 225 21.03 13.81 -1.78
CA VAL A 225 21.82 14.77 -2.58
C VAL A 225 21.72 14.47 -4.07
N TYR A 226 21.70 13.19 -4.44
CA TYR A 226 21.73 12.78 -5.84
C TYR A 226 20.95 11.48 -6.08
N PRO A 227 19.62 11.43 -5.90
CA PRO A 227 18.85 10.19 -6.03
C PRO A 227 18.68 9.83 -7.51
N THR A 228 19.68 9.17 -8.09
CA THR A 228 19.68 8.74 -9.50
C THR A 228 20.22 7.33 -9.62
N VAL A 229 19.55 6.45 -10.37
CA VAL A 229 20.02 5.07 -10.71
C VAL A 229 21.25 5.04 -11.64
N ASP A 230 22.26 5.91 -11.44
CA ASP A 230 23.46 5.89 -12.28
C ASP A 230 24.58 5.06 -11.67
N THR A 231 25.12 4.16 -12.48
CA THR A 231 26.29 3.32 -12.16
C THR A 231 27.58 3.85 -12.81
N GLY A 232 27.51 5.02 -13.45
CA GLY A 232 28.66 5.74 -14.01
C GLY A 232 29.21 6.81 -13.08
N LEU A 233 30.54 6.85 -12.88
CA LEU A 233 31.23 7.84 -12.04
C LEU A 233 31.00 9.31 -12.50
N PRO A 234 31.07 10.32 -11.59
CA PRO A 234 31.38 10.22 -10.15
C PRO A 234 30.35 10.98 -9.29
N GLY A 235 29.12 10.49 -9.15
CA GLY A 235 28.06 11.19 -8.41
C GLY A 235 28.52 11.60 -7.02
N ASN A 236 29.00 12.84 -6.83
CA ASN A 236 29.55 13.47 -5.61
C ASN A 236 30.52 12.65 -4.67
N GLY A 237 30.65 11.33 -4.78
CA GLY A 237 31.41 10.42 -3.93
C GLY A 237 30.79 10.07 -2.57
N TYR A 238 29.54 10.44 -2.28
CA TYR A 238 28.88 10.19 -0.99
C TYR A 238 27.35 10.21 -1.05
N VAL A 239 26.71 9.30 -0.32
CA VAL A 239 25.26 9.36 -0.08
C VAL A 239 24.96 10.10 1.21
N VAL A 240 23.85 10.85 1.23
CA VAL A 240 23.27 11.42 2.46
C VAL A 240 21.92 10.76 2.75
N ASN A 241 21.86 10.00 3.84
CA ASN A 241 20.62 9.37 4.28
C ASN A 241 19.68 10.38 4.99
N TYR A 242 18.47 9.94 5.34
CA TYR A 242 17.44 10.75 6.02
C TYR A 242 17.87 11.33 7.38
N LEU A 243 18.95 10.86 8.00
CA LEU A 243 19.51 11.39 9.25
C LEU A 243 20.58 12.48 9.00
N GLY A 244 20.84 12.83 7.74
CA GLY A 244 21.95 13.70 7.36
C GLY A 244 23.33 13.07 7.54
N GLN A 245 23.40 11.73 7.59
CA GLN A 245 24.65 10.99 7.77
C GLN A 245 25.23 10.61 6.41
N GLY A 246 26.56 10.72 6.29
CA GLY A 246 27.31 10.29 5.11
C GLY A 246 27.94 8.90 5.28
N GLY A 247 28.20 8.21 4.17
CA GLY A 247 29.08 7.02 4.14
C GLY A 247 28.40 5.65 3.92
N VAL A 248 27.29 5.60 3.17
CA VAL A 248 26.64 4.33 2.77
C VAL A 248 27.05 3.88 1.35
N GLN A 249 26.58 2.69 0.94
CA GLN A 249 27.28 1.70 0.11
C GLN A 249 27.70 2.07 -1.33
N TYR A 250 27.11 3.08 -1.97
CA TYR A 250 27.55 3.63 -3.26
C TYR A 250 26.80 4.93 -3.54
N ASP A 251 27.35 5.82 -4.35
CA ASP A 251 26.74 7.10 -4.72
C ASP A 251 25.55 6.93 -5.66
N GLY A 252 24.52 7.77 -5.49
CA GLY A 252 23.36 7.77 -6.39
C GLY A 252 22.38 6.63 -6.15
N HIS A 253 21.58 6.74 -5.09
CA HIS A 253 20.58 5.73 -4.76
C HIS A 253 19.21 6.38 -4.54
N ASP A 254 18.20 5.89 -5.24
CA ASP A 254 16.88 6.49 -5.29
C ASP A 254 15.77 5.67 -4.61
N GLY A 255 16.18 4.68 -3.85
CA GLY A 255 15.30 3.89 -3.01
C GLY A 255 16.02 3.43 -1.75
N HIS A 256 15.48 2.40 -1.13
CA HIS A 256 16.06 1.70 0.01
C HIS A 256 16.26 0.25 -0.36
N ASP A 257 17.44 -0.28 -0.06
CA ASP A 257 17.76 -1.68 -0.30
C ASP A 257 17.63 -2.46 1.00
N TYR A 258 16.80 -3.48 0.96
CA TYR A 258 16.54 -4.35 2.09
C TYR A 258 17.07 -5.75 1.80
N HIS A 259 18.08 -6.16 2.56
CA HIS A 259 18.64 -7.50 2.50
C HIS A 259 17.93 -8.43 3.49
N PHE A 260 17.61 -9.64 3.04
CA PHE A 260 16.94 -10.67 3.83
C PHE A 260 17.91 -11.82 4.13
N PRO A 261 18.75 -11.73 5.17
CA PRO A 261 19.85 -12.67 5.40
C PRO A 261 19.41 -14.13 5.60
N ASP A 262 18.21 -14.35 6.12
CA ASP A 262 17.70 -15.71 6.36
C ASP A 262 17.21 -16.37 5.05
N GLN A 263 16.75 -15.57 4.09
CA GLN A 263 16.34 -16.03 2.76
C GLN A 263 16.63 -14.97 1.68
N PRO A 264 17.90 -14.76 1.28
CA PRO A 264 18.27 -13.63 0.42
C PRO A 264 17.57 -13.60 -0.93
N ILE A 265 17.21 -14.77 -1.45
CA ILE A 265 16.36 -14.96 -2.63
C ILE A 265 15.15 -15.78 -2.18
N GLY A 266 13.95 -15.35 -2.56
CA GLY A 266 12.71 -16.07 -2.28
C GLY A 266 11.91 -15.52 -1.11
N THR A 267 12.39 -14.51 -0.37
CA THR A 267 11.58 -13.87 0.68
C THR A 267 10.33 -13.27 0.05
N PRO A 268 9.13 -13.49 0.58
CA PRO A 268 7.92 -12.89 0.05
C PRO A 268 7.98 -11.36 0.13
N ILE A 269 7.64 -10.70 -0.97
CA ILE A 269 7.48 -9.25 -1.06
C ILE A 269 6.00 -8.94 -1.16
N LEU A 270 5.56 -8.00 -0.35
CA LEU A 270 4.17 -7.58 -0.20
C LEU A 270 3.98 -6.16 -0.71
N ALA A 271 2.79 -5.84 -1.19
CA ALA A 271 2.41 -4.47 -1.50
C ALA A 271 2.39 -3.62 -0.22
N ALA A 272 3.21 -2.56 -0.16
CA ALA A 272 3.24 -1.63 0.97
C ALA A 272 1.94 -0.83 1.12
N ALA A 273 1.19 -0.64 0.05
CA ALA A 273 -0.10 0.06 0.05
C ALA A 273 -1.02 -0.44 -1.06
N SER A 274 -2.32 -0.21 -0.91
CA SER A 274 -3.33 -0.57 -1.92
C SER A 274 -3.18 0.28 -3.19
N GLY A 275 -3.44 -0.29 -4.37
CA GLY A 275 -3.28 0.42 -5.63
C GLY A 275 -3.42 -0.47 -6.87
N ILE A 276 -2.94 0.03 -8.02
CA ILE A 276 -2.89 -0.72 -9.28
C ILE A 276 -1.44 -1.11 -9.58
N ALA A 277 -1.16 -2.41 -9.56
CA ALA A 277 0.17 -2.99 -9.72
C ALA A 277 0.47 -3.38 -11.17
N TYR A 278 1.72 -3.17 -11.58
CA TYR A 278 2.22 -3.42 -12.92
C TYR A 278 3.55 -4.19 -12.85
N ALA A 279 3.58 -5.41 -13.41
CA ALA A 279 4.82 -6.17 -13.54
C ALA A 279 5.67 -5.69 -14.73
N ARG A 280 6.98 -5.57 -14.51
CA ARG A 280 7.98 -5.06 -15.44
C ARG A 280 9.25 -5.90 -15.40
N THR A 281 9.89 -6.11 -16.55
CA THR A 281 11.18 -6.81 -16.64
C THR A 281 12.35 -5.91 -17.04
N HIS A 282 12.12 -4.60 -17.07
CA HIS A 282 13.13 -3.63 -17.48
C HIS A 282 14.26 -3.53 -16.47
N ARG A 283 15.45 -4.00 -16.86
CA ARG A 283 16.65 -4.02 -16.02
C ARG A 283 16.50 -4.87 -14.73
N GLY A 284 15.60 -5.86 -14.75
CA GLY A 284 15.30 -6.75 -13.61
C GLY A 284 13.79 -6.97 -13.49
N ASN A 285 13.38 -7.98 -12.73
CA ASN A 285 11.97 -8.16 -12.40
C ASN A 285 11.59 -7.12 -11.35
N GLY A 286 10.48 -6.43 -11.59
CA GLY A 286 9.93 -5.53 -10.60
C GLY A 286 8.46 -5.23 -10.79
N VAL A 287 7.88 -4.71 -9.72
CA VAL A 287 6.49 -4.29 -9.67
C VAL A 287 6.47 -2.80 -9.39
N VAL A 288 5.63 -2.07 -10.11
CA VAL A 288 5.30 -0.67 -9.80
C VAL A 288 3.83 -0.63 -9.42
N ILE A 289 3.51 -0.05 -8.28
CA ILE A 289 2.13 0.10 -7.81
C ILE A 289 1.78 1.58 -7.80
N LEU A 290 0.73 1.95 -8.52
CA LEU A 290 0.17 3.30 -8.51
C LEU A 290 -0.87 3.40 -7.39
N HIS A 291 -0.73 4.42 -6.55
CA HIS A 291 -1.59 4.69 -5.40
C HIS A 291 -2.34 6.01 -5.56
N ASP A 292 -3.27 6.27 -4.63
CA ASP A 292 -3.98 7.54 -4.57
C ASP A 292 -3.02 8.73 -4.32
N HIS A 293 -3.51 9.95 -4.61
CA HIS A 293 -2.77 11.20 -4.41
C HIS A 293 -1.43 11.29 -5.18
N GLY A 294 -1.32 10.50 -6.26
CA GLY A 294 -0.20 10.47 -7.18
C GLY A 294 1.03 9.74 -6.67
N TYR A 295 0.92 8.98 -5.58
CA TYR A 295 2.03 8.18 -5.06
C TYR A 295 2.25 6.90 -5.87
N GLU A 296 3.48 6.42 -5.89
CA GLU A 296 3.87 5.16 -6.50
C GLU A 296 4.87 4.45 -5.58
N THR A 297 4.75 3.13 -5.44
CA THR A 297 5.80 2.30 -4.85
C THR A 297 6.41 1.40 -5.90
N VAL A 298 7.73 1.20 -5.81
CA VAL A 298 8.52 0.50 -6.80
C VAL A 298 9.33 -0.58 -6.10
N TYR A 299 9.25 -1.80 -6.61
CA TYR A 299 9.86 -3.00 -6.04
C TYR A 299 10.74 -3.64 -7.11
N TRP A 300 12.06 -3.51 -7.03
CA TRP A 300 13.00 -4.07 -8.02
C TRP A 300 13.78 -5.26 -7.48
N HIS A 301 14.45 -5.93 -8.42
CA HIS A 301 15.33 -7.07 -8.20
C HIS A 301 14.61 -8.34 -7.73
N LEU A 302 13.30 -8.44 -7.98
CA LEU A 302 12.53 -9.63 -7.62
C LEU A 302 13.07 -10.89 -8.30
N ASP A 303 12.97 -12.05 -7.66
CA ASP A 303 13.32 -13.34 -8.27
C ASP A 303 12.16 -13.86 -9.12
N GLY A 304 10.95 -13.85 -8.55
CA GLY A 304 9.72 -14.23 -9.23
C GLY A 304 8.58 -13.24 -8.99
N PHE A 305 7.63 -13.24 -9.93
CA PHE A 305 6.36 -12.53 -9.81
C PHE A 305 5.30 -13.41 -9.14
N ALA A 306 4.38 -12.81 -8.41
CA ALA A 306 3.17 -13.49 -7.98
C ALA A 306 2.32 -13.93 -9.20
N GLU A 307 1.54 -15.00 -9.02
CA GLU A 307 0.70 -15.58 -10.08
C GLU A 307 -0.33 -14.59 -10.65
N ILE A 308 -0.73 -13.58 -9.86
CA ILE A 308 -1.63 -12.49 -10.29
C ILE A 308 -1.12 -11.73 -11.53
N PHE A 309 0.17 -11.81 -11.84
CA PHE A 309 0.78 -11.18 -13.03
C PHE A 309 0.91 -12.11 -14.23
N ALA A 310 0.48 -13.38 -14.14
CA ALA A 310 0.61 -14.36 -15.21
C ALA A 310 -0.08 -13.85 -16.51
N GLY A 311 0.70 -13.78 -17.59
CA GLY A 311 0.24 -13.26 -18.88
C GLY A 311 0.13 -11.74 -19.00
N LEU A 312 0.41 -10.99 -17.91
CA LEU A 312 0.30 -9.53 -17.84
C LEU A 312 1.67 -8.81 -17.79
N ILE A 313 2.76 -9.55 -17.60
CA ILE A 313 4.13 -9.05 -17.56
C ILE A 313 4.45 -8.25 -18.84
N ASP A 314 4.89 -7.01 -18.66
CA ASP A 314 5.21 -6.05 -19.74
C ASP A 314 4.06 -5.75 -20.72
N ARG A 315 2.81 -6.12 -20.39
CA ARG A 315 1.60 -5.84 -21.19
C ARG A 315 0.91 -4.54 -20.84
N ASN A 316 1.49 -3.78 -19.91
CA ASN A 316 0.95 -2.55 -19.36
C ASN A 316 -0.52 -2.64 -18.88
N THR A 317 -0.92 -3.85 -18.48
CA THR A 317 -2.23 -4.11 -17.89
C THR A 317 -2.04 -4.17 -16.38
N GLY A 318 -2.68 -3.25 -15.66
CA GLY A 318 -2.59 -3.15 -14.21
C GLY A 318 -3.50 -4.15 -13.50
N VAL A 319 -3.12 -4.57 -12.30
CA VAL A 319 -3.88 -5.48 -11.44
C VAL A 319 -4.17 -4.77 -10.11
N PRO A 320 -5.42 -4.72 -9.63
CA PRO A 320 -5.70 -4.16 -8.31
C PRO A 320 -5.09 -5.04 -7.22
N VAL A 321 -4.38 -4.41 -6.29
CA VAL A 321 -3.79 -5.04 -5.10
C VAL A 321 -4.13 -4.25 -3.85
N ARG A 322 -4.23 -4.93 -2.72
CA ARG A 322 -4.38 -4.34 -1.39
C ARG A 322 -3.04 -4.32 -0.67
N ALA A 323 -2.90 -3.42 0.31
CA ALA A 323 -1.76 -3.45 1.21
C ALA A 323 -1.63 -4.84 1.87
N GLY A 324 -0.42 -5.39 1.89
CA GLY A 324 -0.11 -6.73 2.37
C GLY A 324 -0.29 -7.86 1.35
N ASP A 325 -0.84 -7.61 0.15
CA ASP A 325 -0.95 -8.65 -0.88
C ASP A 325 0.43 -9.08 -1.39
N PHE A 326 0.61 -10.38 -1.63
CA PHE A 326 1.84 -10.96 -2.18
C PHE A 326 2.01 -10.57 -3.67
N ILE A 327 3.15 -9.94 -3.99
CA ILE A 327 3.44 -9.43 -5.35
C ILE A 327 4.64 -10.12 -6.02
N GLY A 328 5.45 -10.84 -5.26
CA GLY A 328 6.61 -11.56 -5.78
C GLY A 328 7.60 -11.91 -4.68
N THR A 329 8.79 -12.31 -5.06
CA THR A 329 9.84 -12.73 -4.10
C THR A 329 11.11 -11.90 -4.25
N SER A 330 11.83 -11.68 -3.15
CA SER A 330 13.13 -11.01 -3.14
C SER A 330 14.12 -11.78 -4.02
N GLY A 331 15.07 -11.07 -4.62
CA GLY A 331 15.96 -11.71 -5.57
C GLY A 331 17.22 -10.92 -5.88
N ARG A 332 17.74 -11.22 -7.06
CA ARG A 332 18.98 -10.64 -7.62
C ARG A 332 18.86 -10.39 -9.12
N SER A 333 17.64 -10.27 -9.64
CA SER A 333 17.44 -10.09 -11.08
C SER A 333 17.93 -8.71 -11.53
N GLY A 334 18.33 -8.59 -12.79
CA GLY A 334 18.84 -7.34 -13.33
C GLY A 334 20.31 -7.06 -13.00
N PHE A 335 20.63 -5.82 -12.64
CA PHE A 335 22.00 -5.35 -12.45
C PHE A 335 22.54 -5.46 -11.02
N VAL A 336 22.10 -6.47 -10.25
CA VAL A 336 22.63 -6.73 -8.90
C VAL A 336 24.00 -7.40 -8.99
N ARG A 337 25.09 -6.63 -8.80
CA ARG A 337 26.47 -7.15 -8.73
C ARG A 337 26.90 -7.59 -7.33
N GLY A 338 26.06 -7.33 -6.32
CA GLY A 338 26.34 -7.57 -4.90
C GLY A 338 25.32 -8.47 -4.23
N THR A 339 25.00 -8.15 -2.98
CA THR A 339 24.07 -8.90 -2.14
C THR A 339 22.64 -8.87 -2.72
N PRO A 340 21.91 -9.99 -2.80
CA PRO A 340 20.47 -9.99 -3.11
C PRO A 340 19.67 -9.13 -2.14
N HIS A 341 18.80 -8.26 -2.66
CA HIS A 341 18.00 -7.31 -1.89
C HIS A 341 16.70 -6.97 -2.62
N LEU A 342 15.72 -6.49 -1.86
CA LEU A 342 14.62 -5.71 -2.42
C LEU A 342 15.08 -4.26 -2.51
N HIS A 343 15.05 -3.68 -3.71
CA HIS A 343 15.11 -2.23 -3.86
C HIS A 343 13.68 -1.68 -3.81
N PHE A 344 13.42 -0.78 -2.86
CA PHE A 344 12.12 -0.17 -2.61
C PHE A 344 12.20 1.34 -2.76
N GLU A 345 11.48 1.89 -3.73
CA GLU A 345 11.43 3.32 -4.00
C GLU A 345 10.00 3.85 -3.87
N VAL A 346 9.89 5.10 -3.45
CA VAL A 346 8.62 5.83 -3.42
C VAL A 346 8.72 7.06 -4.29
N ARG A 347 7.67 7.27 -5.09
CA ARG A 347 7.54 8.45 -5.94
C ARG A 347 6.20 9.11 -5.70
N ARG A 348 6.12 10.38 -6.06
CA ARG A 348 4.87 11.12 -6.17
C ARG A 348 4.91 12.00 -7.41
N TYR A 349 3.95 11.81 -8.32
CA TYR A 349 3.89 12.48 -9.62
C TYR A 349 5.20 12.30 -10.43
N GLY A 350 5.76 11.09 -10.44
CA GLY A 350 7.03 10.76 -11.11
C GLY A 350 8.30 11.32 -10.43
N ARG A 351 8.18 12.08 -9.34
CA ARG A 351 9.32 12.60 -8.55
C ARG A 351 9.55 11.74 -7.33
N GLN A 352 10.81 11.48 -6.99
CA GLN A 352 11.17 10.69 -5.81
C GLN A 352 10.78 11.37 -4.50
N VAL A 353 10.50 10.56 -3.49
CA VAL A 353 10.24 10.98 -2.11
C VAL A 353 10.89 9.94 -1.20
N ASP A 354 11.75 10.33 -0.26
CA ASP A 354 12.21 9.39 0.77
C ASP A 354 11.07 9.13 1.78
N PRO A 355 10.59 7.87 1.94
CA PRO A 355 9.54 7.52 2.88
C PRO A 355 9.96 7.56 4.36
N TYR A 356 11.24 7.72 4.69
CA TYR A 356 11.76 7.93 6.04
C TYR A 356 11.85 9.42 6.42
N GLY A 357 11.43 10.33 5.54
CA GLY A 357 11.46 11.77 5.80
C GLY A 357 12.87 12.37 5.79
N TRP A 358 13.01 13.60 6.31
CA TRP A 358 14.30 14.25 6.50
C TRP A 358 14.46 14.76 7.94
N TYR A 359 15.49 14.26 8.60
CA TYR A 359 15.85 14.55 10.00
C TYR A 359 17.32 15.00 10.14
N GLY A 360 18.00 15.21 9.00
CA GLY A 360 19.34 15.78 8.98
C GLY A 360 19.37 17.27 9.35
N PRO A 361 20.56 17.83 9.60
CA PRO A 361 20.69 19.24 9.90
C PRO A 361 20.39 20.09 8.65
N GLY A 362 19.52 21.10 8.81
CA GLY A 362 19.21 22.05 7.73
C GLY A 362 18.06 21.60 6.81
N PRO A 363 17.81 22.34 5.72
CA PRO A 363 16.75 22.00 4.77
C PRO A 363 17.05 20.69 4.04
N ASP A 364 16.00 19.97 3.66
CA ASP A 364 16.10 18.71 2.91
C ASP A 364 16.84 18.93 1.56
N PRO A 365 18.02 18.30 1.36
CA PRO A 365 18.78 18.40 0.11
C PRO A 365 18.02 17.87 -1.12
N CYS A 366 17.09 16.93 -0.93
CA CYS A 366 16.36 16.31 -2.03
C CYS A 366 15.51 17.32 -2.80
N SER A 367 14.99 18.32 -2.08
CA SER A 367 14.23 19.43 -2.67
C SER A 367 15.04 20.29 -3.65
N ALA A 368 16.38 20.23 -3.61
CA ALA A 368 17.24 20.92 -4.57
C ALA A 368 17.35 20.16 -5.91
N TYR A 369 16.96 18.89 -5.96
CA TYR A 369 16.89 18.08 -7.17
C TYR A 369 15.49 18.13 -7.75
N ALA A 370 15.34 18.54 -9.02
CA ALA A 370 14.02 18.64 -9.62
C ALA A 370 13.29 17.28 -9.71
N GLY A 371 14.04 16.19 -9.82
CA GLY A 371 13.50 14.84 -9.80
C GLY A 371 13.07 14.33 -8.43
N CYS A 372 13.22 15.13 -7.36
CA CYS A 372 12.85 14.75 -5.99
C CYS A 372 12.01 15.81 -5.29
N LEU A 373 11.00 15.38 -4.55
CA LEU A 373 10.13 16.18 -3.70
C LEU A 373 10.67 16.22 -2.26
N PRO A 374 10.20 17.15 -1.41
CA PRO A 374 10.51 17.12 0.00
C PRO A 374 10.17 15.75 0.61
N SER A 375 11.11 15.20 1.36
CA SER A 375 11.03 13.90 2.00
C SER A 375 10.03 13.95 3.15
N VAL A 376 9.20 12.91 3.26
CA VAL A 376 8.12 12.85 4.25
C VAL A 376 8.13 11.47 4.90
N TRP A 377 7.83 11.41 6.20
CA TRP A 377 7.62 10.12 6.84
C TRP A 377 6.34 9.47 6.29
N LEU A 378 6.49 8.47 5.43
CA LEU A 378 5.40 7.78 4.74
C LEU A 378 5.09 6.40 5.33
N TRP A 379 5.87 5.92 6.31
CA TRP A 379 5.57 4.69 7.02
C TRP A 379 4.41 4.85 8.00
N HIS A 380 3.52 3.87 7.98
CA HIS A 380 2.34 3.86 8.82
C HIS A 380 2.69 3.75 10.31
N ALA A 381 1.92 4.44 11.16
CA ALA A 381 2.18 4.52 12.60
C ALA A 381 2.20 3.17 13.31
N SER A 382 1.48 2.17 12.79
CA SER A 382 1.48 0.81 13.33
C SER A 382 2.86 0.13 13.28
N LEU A 383 3.79 0.67 12.47
CA LEU A 383 5.15 0.17 12.36
C LEU A 383 6.10 0.81 13.39
N ILE A 384 5.66 1.78 14.18
CA ILE A 384 6.48 2.38 15.24
C ILE A 384 6.91 1.29 16.23
N GLY A 385 8.21 1.26 16.56
CA GLY A 385 8.83 0.21 17.35
C GLY A 385 9.18 -1.06 16.58
N THR A 386 8.78 -1.17 15.30
CA THR A 386 9.12 -2.29 14.42
C THR A 386 10.24 -1.90 13.47
N TYR A 387 11.31 -2.71 13.42
CA TYR A 387 12.48 -2.45 12.57
C TYR A 387 12.99 -0.99 12.71
N ASN A 388 13.34 -0.33 11.59
CA ASN A 388 13.71 1.08 11.50
C ASN A 388 12.50 2.01 11.23
N PHE A 389 11.26 1.51 11.29
CA PHE A 389 10.04 2.28 11.04
C PHE A 389 9.59 3.09 12.25
N THR A 390 10.55 3.68 12.96
CA THR A 390 10.28 4.62 14.06
C THR A 390 10.87 5.98 13.70
N PRO A 391 10.03 7.03 13.56
CA PRO A 391 10.48 8.39 13.38
C PRO A 391 11.57 8.75 14.41
N PRO A 392 12.73 9.29 14.00
CA PRO A 392 13.82 9.61 14.90
C PRO A 392 13.43 10.48 16.10
N ASP A 393 12.48 11.40 15.91
CA ASP A 393 11.90 12.27 16.93
C ASP A 393 11.03 11.54 17.96
N LEU A 394 10.53 10.33 17.65
CA LEU A 394 9.75 9.49 18.56
C LEU A 394 10.58 8.43 19.30
N ARG A 395 11.87 8.24 18.97
CA ARG A 395 12.72 7.19 19.58
C ARG A 395 12.96 7.36 21.08
N SER A 396 12.85 8.58 21.60
CA SER A 396 13.04 8.89 23.02
C SER A 396 11.83 8.50 23.90
N ALA A 397 10.67 8.25 23.28
CA ALA A 397 9.41 7.93 23.96
C ALA A 397 9.05 6.43 23.93
N VAL A 398 9.76 5.63 23.12
CA VAL A 398 9.59 4.18 23.05
C VAL A 398 10.57 3.53 24.04
N PRO A 399 10.11 2.77 25.04
CA PRO A 399 11.01 1.93 25.83
C PRO A 399 11.77 1.02 24.88
N GLN A 400 13.08 1.18 24.78
CA GLN A 400 13.94 0.18 24.15
C GLN A 400 13.64 -1.16 24.82
N PRO A 401 13.45 -2.27 24.08
CA PRO A 401 13.30 -3.57 24.69
C PRO A 401 14.59 -3.89 25.45
N THR A 402 14.62 -3.51 26.73
CA THR A 402 15.52 -4.09 27.70
C THR A 402 15.26 -5.59 27.65
N GLN A 403 16.32 -6.38 27.59
CA GLN A 403 16.30 -7.84 27.67
C GLN A 403 15.51 -8.27 28.92
N ALA A 404 14.19 -8.33 28.81
CA ALA A 404 13.31 -8.83 29.84
C ALA A 404 13.43 -10.35 29.76
N THR A 405 13.98 -10.91 30.83
CA THR A 405 14.15 -12.32 31.13
C THR A 405 13.17 -13.23 30.39
N HIS A 406 13.70 -14.00 29.45
CA HIS A 406 13.02 -15.00 28.66
C HIS A 406 12.06 -15.87 29.48
N ALA A 407 10.75 -15.76 29.21
CA ALA A 407 9.83 -16.84 29.49
C ALA A 407 10.17 -18.01 28.54
N GLN A 408 10.36 -19.21 29.11
CA GLN A 408 10.73 -20.45 28.41
C GLN A 408 9.59 -21.05 27.54
N HIS A 409 8.50 -20.31 27.33
CA HIS A 409 7.35 -20.76 26.54
C HIS A 409 7.39 -20.14 25.14
N GLY A 410 6.90 -20.88 24.14
CA GLY A 410 6.75 -20.38 22.78
C GLY A 410 5.74 -19.22 22.65
N PRO A 411 5.66 -18.58 21.48
CA PRO A 411 4.77 -17.44 21.28
C PRO A 411 3.29 -17.85 21.42
N PRO A 412 2.41 -17.02 21.99
CA PRO A 412 0.97 -17.22 21.86
C PRO A 412 0.57 -17.26 20.39
N ALA A 413 -0.31 -18.19 20.04
CA ALA A 413 -0.68 -18.47 18.66
C ALA A 413 -2.09 -19.08 18.56
N THR A 414 -2.75 -18.85 17.44
CA THR A 414 -4.08 -19.36 17.11
C THR A 414 -4.07 -20.08 15.77
N VAL A 415 -5.08 -20.91 15.51
CA VAL A 415 -5.35 -21.43 14.17
C VAL A 415 -6.86 -21.50 13.95
N THR A 416 -7.31 -20.94 12.84
CA THR A 416 -8.73 -20.98 12.43
C THR A 416 -8.85 -21.66 11.08
N LEU A 417 -9.71 -22.67 11.00
CA LEU A 417 -9.97 -23.42 9.77
C LEU A 417 -11.19 -22.85 9.07
N ASN A 418 -11.04 -22.52 7.79
CA ASN A 418 -12.11 -22.02 6.91
C ASN A 418 -13.00 -20.96 7.60
N PRO A 419 -12.43 -19.85 8.10
CA PRO A 419 -13.25 -18.79 8.66
C PRO A 419 -14.26 -18.30 7.61
N PRO A 420 -15.49 -17.92 8.02
CA PRO A 420 -16.48 -17.34 7.12
C PRO A 420 -15.88 -16.17 6.33
N ALA A 421 -16.21 -16.07 5.03
CA ALA A 421 -15.59 -15.08 4.15
C ALA A 421 -15.95 -13.63 4.52
N ASP A 422 -17.09 -13.46 5.17
CA ASP A 422 -17.67 -12.23 5.70
C ASP A 422 -17.13 -11.86 7.09
N LEU A 423 -16.40 -12.76 7.78
CA LEU A 423 -15.75 -12.48 9.06
C LEU A 423 -14.37 -11.84 8.81
N LEU A 424 -14.25 -10.55 9.14
CA LEU A 424 -13.03 -9.77 8.96
C LEU A 424 -12.06 -9.90 10.13
N PHE A 425 -12.59 -10.02 11.34
CA PHE A 425 -11.80 -10.08 12.57
C PHE A 425 -12.49 -10.93 13.64
N ALA A 426 -11.73 -11.73 14.37
CA ALA A 426 -12.21 -12.46 15.54
C ALA A 426 -11.12 -12.57 16.60
N ALA A 427 -11.42 -12.26 17.85
CA ALA A 427 -10.54 -12.49 19.00
C ALA A 427 -11.34 -13.03 20.19
N SER A 428 -11.04 -14.26 20.59
CA SER A 428 -11.66 -14.96 21.72
C SER A 428 -11.12 -14.53 23.08
N PHE A 429 -9.92 -13.99 23.14
CA PHE A 429 -9.26 -13.59 24.39
C PHE A 429 -9.02 -14.73 25.40
N ASP A 430 -8.91 -15.96 24.92
CA ASP A 430 -8.68 -17.14 25.76
C ASP A 430 -7.19 -17.24 26.19
N GLY A 431 -6.83 -16.49 27.24
CA GLY A 431 -5.49 -16.50 27.85
C GLY A 431 -4.42 -15.74 27.07
N HIS A 432 -4.76 -15.22 25.88
CA HIS A 432 -3.90 -14.36 25.07
C HIS A 432 -4.69 -13.35 24.25
N ILE A 433 -4.00 -12.38 23.65
CA ILE A 433 -4.58 -11.31 22.84
C ILE A 433 -4.40 -11.52 21.33
N VAL A 434 -3.90 -12.67 20.91
CA VAL A 434 -3.72 -12.94 19.49
C VAL A 434 -5.09 -13.21 18.88
N GLN A 435 -5.42 -12.50 17.81
CA GLN A 435 -6.67 -12.72 17.08
C GLN A 435 -6.67 -14.09 16.39
N GLU A 436 -7.84 -14.63 16.15
CA GLU A 436 -8.07 -15.90 15.44
C GLU A 436 -8.25 -15.68 13.95
N VAL A 437 -8.93 -14.59 13.61
CA VAL A 437 -9.10 -14.06 12.25
C VAL A 437 -8.76 -12.59 12.28
N GLY A 438 -8.08 -12.11 11.25
CA GLY A 438 -7.72 -10.70 11.09
C GLY A 438 -6.30 -10.52 10.60
N ARG A 439 -6.01 -9.30 10.15
CA ARG A 439 -4.73 -8.91 9.56
C ARG A 439 -3.91 -8.04 10.50
N GLY A 440 -2.59 -8.21 10.40
CA GLY A 440 -1.63 -7.44 11.18
C GLY A 440 -1.69 -7.76 12.67
N PHE A 441 -0.91 -7.04 13.49
CA PHE A 441 -0.73 -7.40 14.89
C PHE A 441 -1.40 -6.44 15.86
N ALA A 442 -1.86 -7.02 16.97
CA ALA A 442 -2.17 -6.28 18.18
C ALA A 442 -0.96 -5.43 18.61
N ALA A 443 -1.20 -4.17 18.95
CA ALA A 443 -0.22 -3.37 19.70
C ALA A 443 -0.65 -3.34 21.15
N THR A 444 0.35 -3.35 22.03
CA THR A 444 0.12 -3.43 23.46
C THR A 444 0.99 -2.47 24.23
N SER A 445 0.43 -1.95 25.32
CA SER A 445 1.21 -1.30 26.38
C SER A 445 0.80 -1.88 27.72
N GLY A 446 1.76 -2.44 28.46
CA GLY A 446 1.52 -3.18 29.69
C GLY A 446 1.30 -4.68 29.48
N THR A 447 0.78 -5.36 30.49
CA THR A 447 0.59 -6.82 30.50
C THR A 447 -0.89 -7.16 30.55
N ALA A 448 -1.36 -7.94 29.57
CA ALA A 448 -2.72 -8.44 29.55
C ALA A 448 -3.03 -9.30 30.79
N ARG A 449 -4.28 -9.24 31.24
CA ARG A 449 -4.79 -10.07 32.33
C ARG A 449 -6.10 -10.69 31.89
N PHE A 450 -6.34 -11.91 32.36
CA PHE A 450 -7.48 -12.70 31.98
C PHE A 450 -8.22 -13.17 33.23
N GLU A 451 -9.55 -13.14 33.16
CA GLU A 451 -10.48 -13.62 34.19
C GLU A 451 -11.30 -14.79 33.62
N GLN A 452 -12.18 -15.39 34.42
CA GLN A 452 -13.09 -16.44 33.94
C GLN A 452 -14.01 -15.89 32.82
N GLY A 453 -14.06 -16.57 31.67
CA GLY A 453 -14.93 -16.26 30.55
C GLY A 453 -16.39 -16.68 30.75
N ARG A 454 -17.15 -16.75 29.66
CA ARG A 454 -18.55 -17.22 29.66
C ARG A 454 -18.68 -18.72 29.94
N GLY A 455 -17.65 -19.49 29.63
CA GLY A 455 -17.60 -20.94 29.79
C GLY A 455 -16.39 -21.38 30.60
N SER A 456 -15.69 -22.39 30.09
CA SER A 456 -14.41 -22.87 30.65
C SER A 456 -13.18 -22.08 30.14
N ASP A 457 -13.42 -21.09 29.28
CA ASP A 457 -12.45 -20.18 28.68
C ASP A 457 -12.07 -19.02 29.60
N GLN A 458 -11.13 -18.21 29.15
CA GLN A 458 -10.75 -16.97 29.78
C GLN A 458 -11.19 -15.75 28.96
N ALA A 459 -11.39 -14.62 29.63
CA ALA A 459 -11.77 -13.36 29.00
C ALA A 459 -10.85 -12.20 29.41
N LEU A 460 -10.70 -11.20 28.54
CA LEU A 460 -9.74 -10.11 28.72
C LEU A 460 -10.23 -9.05 29.70
N LEU A 461 -9.42 -8.77 30.73
CA LEU A 461 -9.65 -7.66 31.66
C LEU A 461 -9.05 -6.34 31.13
N LEU A 462 -9.92 -5.37 30.83
CA LEU A 462 -9.57 -4.09 30.22
C LEU A 462 -9.23 -3.02 31.26
N ASN A 463 -8.18 -3.26 32.05
CA ASN A 463 -7.72 -2.35 33.11
C ASN A 463 -6.54 -1.47 32.64
N ARG A 464 -5.39 -1.52 33.31
CA ARG A 464 -4.21 -0.68 33.03
C ARG A 464 -3.49 -1.02 31.71
N PHE A 465 -3.80 -2.15 31.10
CA PHE A 465 -3.21 -2.60 29.84
C PHE A 465 -3.93 -1.97 28.63
N GLU A 466 -3.17 -1.54 27.64
CA GLU A 466 -3.68 -0.98 26.38
C GLU A 466 -3.58 -2.03 25.28
N LEU A 467 -4.66 -2.18 24.52
CA LEU A 467 -4.77 -3.07 23.37
C LEU A 467 -5.43 -2.34 22.22
N ASP A 468 -4.84 -2.48 21.05
CA ASP A 468 -5.45 -2.03 19.83
C ASP A 468 -5.06 -2.93 18.64
N TYR A 469 -5.93 -3.02 17.66
CA TYR A 469 -5.74 -3.78 16.42
C TYR A 469 -5.79 -2.86 15.20
N PRO A 470 -5.15 -3.19 14.07
CA PRO A 470 -5.31 -2.42 12.84
C PRO A 470 -6.78 -2.38 12.41
N THR A 471 -7.26 -1.24 11.90
CA THR A 471 -8.59 -1.17 11.26
C THR A 471 -8.53 -1.59 9.79
N GLU A 472 -7.42 -1.32 9.10
CA GLU A 472 -7.25 -1.71 7.70
C GLU A 472 -7.34 -3.23 7.54
N GLY A 473 -8.25 -3.69 6.67
CA GLY A 473 -8.51 -5.11 6.42
C GLY A 473 -9.35 -5.82 7.49
N ASN A 474 -9.56 -5.20 8.66
CA ASN A 474 -10.34 -5.76 9.78
C ASN A 474 -11.69 -5.04 9.99
N LEU A 475 -11.90 -3.88 9.35
CA LEU A 475 -13.10 -3.06 9.47
C LEU A 475 -13.54 -2.51 8.10
N ASN A 476 -14.82 -2.70 7.77
CA ASN A 476 -15.45 -2.10 6.59
C ASN A 476 -16.35 -0.92 7.01
N LEU A 477 -16.06 0.30 6.56
CA LEU A 477 -16.85 1.47 6.93
C LEU A 477 -18.15 1.62 6.12
N ALA A 478 -18.23 1.01 4.94
CA ALA A 478 -19.43 1.09 4.12
C ALA A 478 -20.62 0.36 4.75
N GLN A 479 -20.35 -0.78 5.40
CA GLN A 479 -21.32 -1.58 6.15
C GLN A 479 -20.59 -2.56 7.04
N GLY A 480 -21.22 -3.00 8.12
CA GLY A 480 -20.64 -4.01 8.98
C GLY A 480 -21.43 -4.29 10.26
N THR A 481 -20.93 -5.28 10.99
CA THR A 481 -21.44 -5.67 12.32
C THR A 481 -20.25 -5.87 13.25
N MET A 482 -20.28 -5.28 14.44
CA MET A 482 -19.39 -5.68 15.55
C MET A 482 -20.22 -6.37 16.61
N SER A 483 -19.76 -7.54 17.05
CA SER A 483 -20.38 -8.36 18.09
C SER A 483 -19.34 -8.67 19.14
N LEU A 484 -19.71 -8.62 20.42
CA LEU A 484 -18.85 -9.00 21.52
C LEU A 484 -19.66 -9.39 22.75
N TRP A 485 -18.99 -10.05 23.68
CA TRP A 485 -19.51 -10.31 25.01
C TRP A 485 -18.80 -9.43 26.04
N VAL A 486 -19.57 -8.94 27.01
CA VAL A 486 -19.03 -8.12 28.09
C VAL A 486 -19.59 -8.58 29.43
N ASN A 487 -18.72 -8.64 30.44
CA ASN A 487 -19.15 -8.86 31.81
C ASN A 487 -19.45 -7.49 32.46
N VAL A 488 -20.73 -7.24 32.69
CA VAL A 488 -21.23 -6.07 33.39
C VAL A 488 -20.95 -6.23 34.90
N PRO A 489 -20.22 -5.30 35.54
CA PRO A 489 -19.85 -5.42 36.94
C PRO A 489 -21.01 -5.09 37.89
N ASP A 490 -20.95 -5.58 39.14
CA ASP A 490 -21.89 -5.21 40.22
C ASP A 490 -21.93 -3.70 40.48
N SER A 491 -20.79 -3.05 40.29
CA SER A 491 -20.67 -1.60 40.35
C SER A 491 -19.63 -1.11 39.36
N TYR A 492 -19.99 -0.12 38.57
CA TYR A 492 -19.07 0.50 37.64
C TYR A 492 -17.98 1.28 38.41
N PRO A 493 -16.69 1.10 38.05
CA PRO A 493 -15.60 1.78 38.73
C PRO A 493 -15.72 3.31 38.63
N GLN A 494 -15.55 3.99 39.76
CA GLN A 494 -15.62 5.45 39.83
C GLN A 494 -14.35 6.06 39.21
N GLY A 495 -14.52 6.89 38.18
CA GLY A 495 -13.42 7.56 37.47
C GLY A 495 -13.73 9.04 37.18
N THR A 496 -12.73 9.78 36.69
CA THR A 496 -12.86 11.20 36.31
C THR A 496 -13.66 11.43 35.04
N ILE A 497 -13.73 10.44 34.14
CA ILE A 497 -14.55 10.45 32.94
C ILE A 497 -15.58 9.32 33.10
N PRO A 498 -16.88 9.62 33.19
CA PRO A 498 -17.91 8.64 33.51
C PRO A 498 -18.37 7.87 32.26
N ARG A 499 -17.39 7.37 31.47
CA ARG A 499 -17.59 6.65 30.20
C ARG A 499 -16.71 5.42 30.16
N HIS A 500 -17.31 4.26 29.92
CA HIS A 500 -16.64 2.96 29.86
C HIS A 500 -16.67 2.44 28.42
N TYR A 501 -15.59 2.67 27.67
CA TYR A 501 -15.50 2.23 26.27
C TYR A 501 -15.29 0.73 26.18
N LEU A 502 -16.05 0.05 25.31
CA LEU A 502 -15.75 -1.33 24.93
C LEU A 502 -14.77 -1.33 23.76
N LEU A 503 -15.04 -0.48 22.77
CA LEU A 503 -14.19 -0.27 21.62
C LEU A 503 -14.35 1.15 21.07
N ALA A 504 -13.31 1.63 20.41
CA ALA A 504 -13.34 2.90 19.69
C ALA A 504 -12.27 2.98 18.60
N THR A 505 -12.59 3.66 17.51
CA THR A 505 -11.63 4.21 16.57
C THR A 505 -12.04 5.64 16.24
N SER A 506 -11.05 6.51 16.02
CA SER A 506 -11.26 7.92 15.68
C SER A 506 -10.15 8.40 14.76
N ALA A 507 -10.49 9.02 13.63
CA ALA A 507 -9.49 9.60 12.72
C ALA A 507 -8.73 10.75 13.39
N ASN A 508 -9.39 11.50 14.29
CA ASN A 508 -8.77 12.54 15.09
C ASN A 508 -9.29 12.56 16.54
N PRO A 509 -8.76 11.68 17.42
CA PRO A 509 -9.21 11.59 18.81
C PRO A 509 -8.85 12.81 19.67
N GLY A 510 -8.00 13.72 19.16
CA GLY A 510 -7.59 14.95 19.85
C GLY A 510 -8.46 16.17 19.51
N ALA A 511 -9.28 16.10 18.47
CA ALA A 511 -10.07 17.23 17.97
C ALA A 511 -11.36 17.48 18.76
N ALA A 512 -11.22 17.72 20.06
CA ALA A 512 -12.33 18.11 20.91
C ALA A 512 -12.98 19.44 20.41
N PRO A 513 -14.31 19.56 20.44
CA PRO A 513 -15.30 18.58 20.89
C PRO A 513 -15.85 17.64 19.79
N VAL A 514 -15.34 17.74 18.56
CA VAL A 514 -15.92 17.12 17.35
C VAL A 514 -15.54 15.65 17.23
N TYR A 515 -14.25 15.34 17.34
CA TYR A 515 -13.68 14.00 17.14
C TYR A 515 -14.11 13.35 15.81
N PRO A 516 -13.70 13.91 14.66
CA PRO A 516 -14.12 13.42 13.35
C PRO A 516 -13.61 11.99 13.09
N GLY A 517 -14.34 11.26 12.25
CA GLY A 517 -14.06 9.88 11.87
C GLY A 517 -14.18 8.91 13.04
N THR A 518 -15.16 9.10 13.93
CA THR A 518 -15.34 8.28 15.13
C THR A 518 -16.38 7.19 14.93
N LEU A 519 -16.04 5.98 15.37
CA LEU A 519 -16.96 4.86 15.59
C LEU A 519 -16.61 4.27 16.97
N ALA A 520 -17.55 4.29 17.91
CA ALA A 520 -17.30 3.81 19.27
C ALA A 520 -18.55 3.19 19.92
N LEU A 521 -18.33 2.12 20.69
CA LEU A 521 -19.34 1.52 21.56
C LEU A 521 -18.87 1.65 23.01
N ARG A 522 -19.72 2.23 23.85
CA ARG A 522 -19.39 2.52 25.25
C ARG A 522 -20.63 2.55 26.14
N ARG A 523 -20.41 2.57 27.45
CA ARG A 523 -21.42 2.85 28.47
C ARG A 523 -21.16 4.21 29.11
N ASP A 524 -22.15 5.09 29.06
CA ASP A 524 -22.11 6.41 29.70
C ASP A 524 -22.89 6.35 31.03
N GLN A 525 -22.33 6.91 32.11
CA GLN A 525 -23.05 7.05 33.39
C GLN A 525 -24.19 8.07 33.28
N VAL A 526 -24.02 9.06 32.42
CA VAL A 526 -25.03 10.07 32.07
C VAL A 526 -25.06 10.13 30.55
N GLY A 527 -25.96 9.34 29.97
CA GLY A 527 -26.20 9.28 28.54
C GLY A 527 -27.03 10.47 28.03
N PRO A 528 -27.38 10.47 26.73
CA PRO A 528 -28.10 11.57 26.08
C PRO A 528 -29.46 11.92 26.73
N GLU A 529 -30.13 10.94 27.34
CA GLU A 529 -31.42 11.13 28.01
C GLU A 529 -31.31 11.42 29.52
N GLY A 530 -30.09 11.65 30.03
CA GLY A 530 -29.84 12.04 31.42
C GLY A 530 -29.69 10.89 32.42
N GLY A 531 -29.91 9.64 32.00
CA GLY A 531 -29.64 8.42 32.77
C GLY A 531 -28.49 7.59 32.19
N PRO A 532 -28.03 6.53 32.89
CA PRO A 532 -27.02 5.62 32.36
C PRO A 532 -27.49 4.94 31.07
N ALA A 533 -26.60 4.83 30.08
CA ALA A 533 -26.94 4.29 28.76
C ALA A 533 -25.76 3.62 28.06
N TRP A 534 -26.06 2.60 27.27
CA TRP A 534 -25.18 2.08 26.23
C TRP A 534 -25.29 2.97 25.01
N VAL A 535 -24.16 3.39 24.45
CA VAL A 535 -24.10 4.39 23.38
C VAL A 535 -23.24 3.88 22.24
N PHE A 536 -23.86 3.79 21.05
CA PHE A 536 -23.18 3.62 19.78
C PHE A 536 -22.94 5.00 19.14
N TRP A 537 -21.76 5.57 19.41
CA TRP A 537 -21.36 6.89 18.95
C TRP A 537 -20.71 6.82 17.56
N THR A 538 -21.20 7.65 16.64
CA THR A 538 -20.53 7.93 15.36
C THR A 538 -20.37 9.43 15.13
N THR A 539 -19.26 9.85 14.52
CA THR A 539 -19.07 11.21 13.96
C THR A 539 -18.39 11.05 12.60
N ALA A 540 -18.95 11.63 11.54
CA ALA A 540 -18.24 11.77 10.27
C ALA A 540 -17.27 12.96 10.34
N ASP A 541 -17.44 14.01 9.54
CA ASP A 541 -16.45 15.08 9.42
C ASP A 541 -16.66 16.24 10.42
N ASP A 542 -17.89 16.42 10.90
CA ASP A 542 -18.27 17.59 11.70
C ASP A 542 -19.24 17.27 12.86
N GLU A 543 -19.47 18.26 13.73
CA GLU A 543 -20.36 18.14 14.89
C GLU A 543 -21.82 17.87 14.49
N ALA A 544 -22.25 18.32 13.30
CA ALA A 544 -23.63 18.12 12.83
C ALA A 544 -23.86 16.66 12.40
N SER A 545 -22.82 15.97 11.96
CA SER A 545 -22.84 14.54 11.67
C SER A 545 -22.78 13.64 12.91
N ARG A 546 -22.59 14.22 14.11
CA ARG A 546 -22.48 13.43 15.33
C ARG A 546 -23.82 12.81 15.72
N ASP A 547 -23.83 11.49 15.85
CA ASP A 547 -24.96 10.72 16.35
C ASP A 547 -24.58 9.89 17.58
N LEU A 548 -25.40 10.00 18.63
CA LEU A 548 -25.26 9.29 19.91
C LEU A 548 -26.43 8.33 20.14
N LEU A 549 -26.68 7.41 19.19
CA LEU A 549 -27.67 6.36 19.35
C LEU A 549 -27.46 5.62 20.69
N ALA A 550 -28.46 5.68 21.56
CA ALA A 550 -28.35 5.20 22.92
C ALA A 550 -29.53 4.31 23.31
N ALA A 551 -29.26 3.32 24.16
CA ALA A 551 -30.25 2.50 24.84
C ALA A 551 -30.03 2.61 26.36
N PRO A 552 -31.08 2.74 27.19
CA PRO A 552 -30.94 2.75 28.64
C PRO A 552 -30.17 1.52 29.16
N ASP A 553 -29.28 1.73 30.13
CA ASP A 553 -28.54 0.64 30.77
C ASP A 553 -29.47 -0.11 31.75
N THR A 554 -30.11 -1.17 31.27
CA THR A 554 -31.02 -2.04 32.02
C THR A 554 -30.41 -3.40 32.35
N LEU A 555 -29.14 -3.62 32.01
CA LEU A 555 -28.46 -4.89 32.16
C LEU A 555 -28.14 -5.16 33.63
N ALA A 556 -28.32 -6.43 34.04
CA ALA A 556 -27.90 -6.88 35.36
C ALA A 556 -26.37 -7.11 35.39
N PRO A 557 -25.76 -7.27 36.56
CA PRO A 557 -24.39 -7.76 36.63
C PRO A 557 -24.28 -9.16 36.01
N GLY A 558 -23.24 -9.40 35.22
CA GLY A 558 -23.01 -10.67 34.52
C GLY A 558 -22.68 -10.52 33.03
N TRP A 559 -22.65 -11.65 32.33
CA TRP A 559 -22.33 -11.72 30.91
C TRP A 559 -23.51 -11.29 30.04
N HIS A 560 -23.24 -10.36 29.13
CA HIS A 560 -24.21 -9.83 28.18
C HIS A 560 -23.61 -9.76 26.77
N HIS A 561 -24.46 -10.02 25.77
CA HIS A 561 -24.09 -9.91 24.36
C HIS A 561 -24.44 -8.52 23.86
N LEU A 562 -23.48 -7.84 23.25
CA LEU A 562 -23.69 -6.55 22.62
C LEU A 562 -23.30 -6.64 21.15
N ALA A 563 -24.15 -6.08 20.30
CA ALA A 563 -23.84 -5.93 18.88
C ALA A 563 -24.25 -4.56 18.35
N ILE A 564 -23.48 -4.06 17.39
CA ILE A 564 -23.79 -2.86 16.62
C ILE A 564 -23.74 -3.17 15.13
N THR A 565 -24.67 -2.62 14.36
CA THR A 565 -24.69 -2.73 12.90
C THR A 565 -24.72 -1.35 12.26
N TRP A 566 -24.13 -1.21 11.07
CA TRP A 566 -24.18 0.02 10.29
C TRP A 566 -24.23 -0.26 8.79
N ASP A 567 -24.87 0.63 8.06
CA ASP A 567 -24.91 0.67 6.60
C ASP A 567 -24.89 2.15 6.14
N ALA A 568 -23.78 2.57 5.55
CA ALA A 568 -23.55 3.93 5.08
C ALA A 568 -24.40 4.28 3.85
N ALA A 569 -24.81 3.29 3.04
CA ALA A 569 -25.64 3.54 1.86
C ALA A 569 -27.06 3.98 2.25
N THR A 570 -27.59 3.40 3.33
CA THR A 570 -28.91 3.79 3.88
C THR A 570 -28.81 4.80 5.02
N GLY A 571 -27.60 5.08 5.52
CA GLY A 571 -27.38 5.89 6.71
C GLY A 571 -28.02 5.27 7.95
N SER A 572 -28.06 3.93 8.02
CA SER A 572 -28.71 3.17 9.09
C SER A 572 -27.69 2.66 10.08
N LYS A 573 -28.04 2.65 11.36
CA LYS A 573 -27.30 1.91 12.39
C LYS A 573 -28.19 1.45 13.52
N ALA A 574 -27.81 0.37 14.17
CA ALA A 574 -28.55 -0.23 15.28
C ALA A 574 -27.63 -0.72 16.39
N LEU A 575 -28.20 -0.77 17.60
CA LEU A 575 -27.60 -1.29 18.82
C LEU A 575 -28.50 -2.41 19.36
N TYR A 576 -27.89 -3.56 19.65
CA TYR A 576 -28.55 -4.75 20.17
C TYR A 576 -27.97 -5.10 21.53
N LEU A 577 -28.85 -5.49 22.46
CA LEU A 577 -28.51 -5.99 23.79
C LEU A 577 -29.14 -7.38 23.93
N ASP A 578 -28.32 -8.39 24.26
CA ASP A 578 -28.73 -9.80 24.38
C ASP A 578 -29.55 -10.29 23.18
N GLY A 579 -29.07 -9.97 21.97
CA GLY A 579 -29.73 -10.36 20.71
C GLY A 579 -30.97 -9.55 20.34
N THR A 580 -31.46 -8.69 21.25
CA THR A 580 -32.67 -7.89 21.05
C THR A 580 -32.32 -6.49 20.56
N LEU A 581 -33.05 -5.99 19.56
CA LEU A 581 -32.89 -4.61 19.10
C LEU A 581 -33.23 -3.62 20.22
N ALA A 582 -32.24 -2.86 20.66
CA ALA A 582 -32.38 -1.91 21.77
C ALA A 582 -32.57 -0.47 21.27
N ALA A 583 -31.88 -0.09 20.20
CA ALA A 583 -32.03 1.21 19.55
C ALA A 583 -31.66 1.14 18.06
N ALA A 584 -32.31 1.94 17.21
CA ALA A 584 -31.95 2.09 15.80
C ALA A 584 -32.23 3.51 15.31
N THR A 585 -31.48 3.94 14.30
CA THR A 585 -31.71 5.20 13.57
C THR A 585 -31.34 5.04 12.10
N THR A 586 -31.86 5.94 11.26
CA THR A 586 -31.67 5.94 9.80
C THR A 586 -31.51 7.38 9.28
N GLY A 587 -30.92 7.55 8.10
CA GLY A 587 -30.75 8.87 7.49
C GLY A 587 -29.69 9.74 8.18
N ILE A 588 -28.75 9.10 8.89
CA ILE A 588 -27.59 9.78 9.49
C ILE A 588 -26.38 9.70 8.56
N THR A 589 -25.44 10.63 8.73
CA THR A 589 -24.14 10.58 8.05
C THR A 589 -23.17 9.74 8.87
N LEU A 590 -22.72 8.61 8.31
CA LEU A 590 -21.71 7.74 8.92
C LEU A 590 -20.29 8.15 8.46
N PRO A 591 -19.25 7.88 9.27
CA PRO A 591 -17.87 8.18 8.91
C PRO A 591 -17.42 7.37 7.69
N THR A 592 -16.79 8.03 6.72
CA THR A 592 -16.13 7.39 5.57
C THR A 592 -14.66 7.09 5.83
N GLU A 593 -14.10 7.65 6.90
CA GLU A 593 -12.74 7.40 7.37
C GLU A 593 -12.74 7.28 8.90
N VAL A 594 -11.85 6.45 9.44
CA VAL A 594 -11.63 6.30 10.88
C VAL A 594 -10.14 6.22 11.20
N GLY A 595 -9.79 6.14 12.48
CA GLY A 595 -8.40 5.95 12.90
C GLY A 595 -7.86 4.60 12.45
N SER A 596 -6.55 4.52 12.26
CA SER A 596 -5.89 3.29 11.79
C SER A 596 -5.85 2.15 12.80
N ARG A 597 -6.31 2.39 14.03
CA ARG A 597 -6.32 1.45 15.14
C ARG A 597 -7.70 1.41 15.81
N LEU A 598 -8.19 0.20 16.06
CA LEU A 598 -9.37 -0.09 16.88
C LEU A 598 -8.90 -0.35 18.30
N HIS A 599 -9.13 0.62 19.18
CA HIS A 599 -8.77 0.52 20.59
C HIS A 599 -9.81 -0.30 21.35
N ILE A 600 -9.34 -1.22 22.20
CA ILE A 600 -10.20 -2.06 23.05
C ILE A 600 -10.17 -1.51 24.47
N GLY A 601 -11.34 -1.31 25.06
CA GLY A 601 -11.51 -0.86 26.44
C GLY A 601 -11.30 0.63 26.70
N ARG A 602 -11.08 1.43 25.65
CA ARG A 602 -10.71 2.86 25.76
C ARG A 602 -11.01 3.61 24.46
N PHE A 603 -10.97 4.93 24.53
CA PHE A 603 -11.14 5.78 23.34
C PHE A 603 -9.88 5.88 22.48
N THR A 604 -8.72 6.00 23.12
CA THR A 604 -7.40 6.09 22.48
C THR A 604 -6.31 5.71 23.49
N ASN A 605 -5.07 5.50 23.03
CA ASN A 605 -3.93 5.18 23.89
C ASN A 605 -3.63 6.33 24.85
N GLY A 606 -3.27 6.00 26.10
CA GLY A 606 -3.21 6.96 27.20
C GLY A 606 -4.59 7.41 27.76
N GLY A 607 -5.69 7.01 27.14
CA GLY A 607 -7.05 7.23 27.65
C GLY A 607 -7.38 6.36 28.87
N GLY A 608 -8.37 6.80 29.65
CA GLY A 608 -8.83 6.05 30.83
C GLY A 608 -9.44 4.69 30.44
N PRO A 609 -9.14 3.61 31.19
CA PRO A 609 -9.65 2.29 30.85
C PRO A 609 -11.08 2.09 31.32
N SER A 610 -11.81 1.20 30.63
CA SER A 610 -13.19 0.85 30.99
C SER A 610 -13.29 0.04 32.27
N ASN A 611 -12.25 -0.76 32.57
CA ASN A 611 -12.21 -1.76 33.64
C ASN A 611 -13.31 -2.83 33.50
N MET A 612 -13.76 -3.09 32.28
CA MET A 612 -14.69 -4.17 31.97
C MET A 612 -13.94 -5.43 31.57
N ILE A 613 -14.64 -6.56 31.55
CA ILE A 613 -14.12 -7.82 31.02
C ILE A 613 -14.82 -8.07 29.68
N LEU A 614 -14.04 -8.36 28.64
CA LEU A 614 -14.52 -8.54 27.28
C LEU A 614 -14.13 -9.93 26.77
N ASP A 615 -15.04 -10.52 26.01
CA ASP A 615 -14.91 -11.85 25.44
C ASP A 615 -15.45 -11.86 24.00
N GLU A 616 -14.95 -12.78 23.17
CA GLU A 616 -15.42 -13.06 21.79
C GLU A 616 -15.75 -11.83 20.91
N LEU A 617 -14.76 -10.96 20.66
CA LEU A 617 -14.93 -9.84 19.71
C LEU A 617 -14.93 -10.36 18.27
N GLN A 618 -15.97 -10.06 17.50
CA GLN A 618 -16.11 -10.41 16.10
C GLN A 618 -16.54 -9.20 15.26
N ILE A 619 -15.97 -9.07 14.05
CA ILE A 619 -16.29 -7.99 13.11
C ILE A 619 -16.60 -8.60 11.74
N PHE A 620 -17.77 -8.27 11.20
CA PHE A 620 -18.26 -8.75 9.91
C PHE A 620 -18.34 -7.63 8.88
N ASP A 621 -18.20 -7.99 7.62
CA ASP A 621 -18.14 -7.08 6.47
C ASP A 621 -19.50 -6.53 6.00
N HIS A 622 -20.59 -6.93 6.66
CA HIS A 622 -21.97 -6.55 6.33
C HIS A 622 -22.80 -6.30 7.60
N ALA A 623 -23.89 -5.54 7.44
CA ALA A 623 -24.89 -5.36 8.49
C ALA A 623 -25.75 -6.63 8.62
N MET A 624 -25.66 -7.29 9.78
CA MET A 624 -26.41 -8.53 10.04
C MET A 624 -27.88 -8.24 10.34
N GLU A 625 -28.73 -9.18 9.92
CA GLU A 625 -30.15 -9.19 10.27
C GLU A 625 -30.36 -9.56 11.74
N ALA A 626 -31.46 -9.08 12.33
CA ALA A 626 -31.77 -9.28 13.75
C ALA A 626 -31.77 -10.76 14.18
N GLU A 627 -32.26 -11.67 13.33
CA GLU A 627 -32.26 -13.12 13.61
C GLU A 627 -30.85 -13.69 13.72
N ALA A 628 -29.90 -13.21 12.91
CA ALA A 628 -28.52 -13.65 13.00
C ALA A 628 -27.89 -13.18 14.33
N ILE A 629 -28.17 -11.94 14.74
CA ILE A 629 -27.68 -11.38 16.00
C ILE A 629 -28.28 -12.13 17.21
N GLU A 630 -29.57 -12.48 17.15
CA GLU A 630 -30.23 -13.30 18.18
C GLU A 630 -29.58 -14.70 18.32
N ARG A 631 -29.22 -15.33 17.18
CA ARG A 631 -28.47 -16.58 17.20
C ARG A 631 -27.09 -16.43 17.85
N MET A 632 -26.40 -15.33 17.60
CA MET A 632 -25.10 -15.07 18.24
C MET A 632 -25.23 -14.86 19.76
N ALA A 633 -26.27 -14.15 20.19
CA ALA A 633 -26.54 -13.89 21.61
C ALA A 633 -26.91 -15.16 22.39
N THR A 634 -27.43 -16.19 21.71
CA THR A 634 -27.82 -17.46 22.32
C THR A 634 -26.80 -18.58 22.08
N ALA A 635 -25.75 -18.30 21.30
CA ALA A 635 -24.69 -19.25 21.02
C ALA A 635 -23.93 -19.59 22.32
N LEU A 636 -23.74 -20.89 22.54
CA LEU A 636 -22.82 -21.38 23.56
C LEU A 636 -21.38 -21.13 23.10
N PRO A 637 -20.43 -20.92 24.03
CA PRO A 637 -19.01 -20.86 23.71
C PRO A 637 -18.59 -22.07 22.87
N GLU A 638 -17.69 -21.85 21.89
CA GLU A 638 -17.26 -22.91 20.97
C GLU A 638 -16.60 -24.07 21.73
N ASP A 639 -17.14 -25.28 21.58
CA ASP A 639 -16.49 -26.48 22.09
C ASP A 639 -15.34 -26.89 21.15
N ARG A 640 -14.14 -26.38 21.44
CA ARG A 640 -12.92 -26.68 20.67
C ARG A 640 -12.50 -28.16 20.69
N THR A 641 -13.14 -28.99 21.52
CA THR A 641 -12.90 -30.44 21.53
C THR A 641 -13.67 -31.16 20.42
N MET A 642 -14.70 -30.52 19.86
CA MET A 642 -15.45 -31.08 18.73
C MET A 642 -14.63 -31.02 17.44
N PRO A 643 -14.65 -32.09 16.62
CA PRO A 643 -13.99 -32.07 15.32
C PRO A 643 -14.59 -31.02 14.38
N VAL A 644 -13.73 -30.25 13.71
CA VAL A 644 -14.14 -29.39 12.60
C VAL A 644 -14.41 -30.26 11.37
N VAL A 645 -15.62 -30.19 10.83
CA VAL A 645 -16.00 -30.97 9.64
C VAL A 645 -15.47 -30.29 8.38
N LEU A 646 -14.72 -31.04 7.57
CA LEU A 646 -14.15 -30.60 6.31
C LEU A 646 -14.84 -31.30 5.15
N THR A 647 -15.58 -30.54 4.35
CA THR A 647 -16.27 -31.00 3.13
C THR A 647 -15.40 -30.91 1.88
N GLU A 648 -14.35 -30.08 1.93
CA GLU A 648 -13.36 -29.91 0.86
C GLU A 648 -11.96 -30.26 1.37
N ARG A 649 -11.10 -30.77 0.48
CA ARG A 649 -9.72 -31.13 0.81
C ARG A 649 -8.79 -29.94 0.89
N THR A 650 -9.09 -28.88 0.15
CA THR A 650 -8.32 -27.63 0.19
C THR A 650 -8.96 -26.70 1.22
N ILE A 651 -8.21 -26.38 2.26
CA ILE A 651 -8.67 -25.56 3.38
C ILE A 651 -7.87 -24.27 3.45
N ARG A 652 -8.50 -23.22 3.97
CA ARG A 652 -7.85 -22.01 4.44
C ARG A 652 -7.52 -22.17 5.93
N LEU A 653 -6.30 -21.83 6.30
CA LEU A 653 -5.82 -21.77 7.68
C LEU A 653 -5.41 -20.34 7.99
N ASP A 654 -6.11 -19.66 8.89
CA ASP A 654 -5.64 -18.39 9.43
C ASP A 654 -4.74 -18.68 10.64
N THR A 655 -3.50 -18.21 10.57
CA THR A 655 -2.38 -18.63 11.43
C THR A 655 -1.76 -17.42 12.09
N ASN A 656 -2.41 -16.91 13.14
CA ASN A 656 -1.96 -15.71 13.83
C ASN A 656 -1.08 -16.07 15.03
N ALA A 657 0.06 -15.39 15.19
CA ALA A 657 0.94 -15.58 16.34
C ALA A 657 1.74 -14.31 16.66
N LEU A 658 2.00 -14.07 17.95
CA LEU A 658 2.67 -12.85 18.40
C LEU A 658 3.88 -13.18 19.28
N ALA A 659 5.09 -12.93 18.77
CA ALA A 659 6.33 -13.07 19.53
C ALA A 659 6.82 -11.72 20.07
N ALA A 660 7.26 -11.68 21.33
CA ALA A 660 7.66 -10.46 22.03
C ALA A 660 9.05 -9.90 21.61
N ASP A 661 9.85 -10.69 20.89
CA ASP A 661 11.30 -10.51 20.72
C ASP A 661 11.78 -10.63 19.26
N GLY A 662 10.91 -10.31 18.31
CA GLY A 662 11.28 -10.16 16.90
C GLY A 662 10.45 -10.97 15.92
N GLY A 663 9.28 -11.46 16.33
CA GLY A 663 8.30 -12.08 15.44
C GLY A 663 8.53 -13.58 15.19
N ILE A 664 7.60 -14.16 14.44
CA ILE A 664 7.61 -15.56 14.02
C ILE A 664 8.52 -15.70 12.79
N VAL A 665 9.42 -16.68 12.79
CA VAL A 665 10.35 -16.92 11.68
C VAL A 665 10.01 -18.13 10.84
N ALA A 666 9.23 -19.07 11.39
CA ALA A 666 8.78 -20.23 10.66
C ALA A 666 7.43 -20.74 11.16
N VAL A 667 6.65 -21.25 10.22
CA VAL A 667 5.42 -22.01 10.45
C VAL A 667 5.58 -23.38 9.78
N GLN A 668 5.21 -24.45 10.47
CA GLN A 668 5.11 -25.79 9.90
C GLN A 668 3.68 -26.28 10.05
N LEU A 669 3.05 -26.64 8.94
CA LEU A 669 1.75 -27.31 8.93
C LEU A 669 1.98 -28.80 9.18
N GLY A 670 1.07 -29.47 9.88
CA GLY A 670 1.21 -30.90 10.10
C GLY A 670 -0.10 -31.62 10.30
N LEU A 671 -0.08 -32.91 9.98
CA LEU A 671 -1.22 -33.80 10.06
C LEU A 671 -0.79 -35.09 10.77
N ASN A 672 -1.50 -35.50 11.81
CA ASN A 672 -1.24 -36.71 12.58
C ASN A 672 0.24 -36.82 13.02
N ASP A 673 0.72 -35.79 13.74
CA ASP A 673 2.12 -35.63 14.20
C ASP A 673 3.20 -35.51 13.11
N GLN A 674 2.83 -35.54 11.82
CA GLN A 674 3.77 -35.33 10.72
C GLN A 674 3.77 -33.88 10.29
N LEU A 675 4.87 -33.18 10.52
CA LEU A 675 5.07 -31.79 10.13
C LEU A 675 5.74 -31.70 8.75
N GLU A 676 5.25 -30.77 7.93
CA GLU A 676 5.90 -30.35 6.70
C GLU A 676 7.16 -29.53 6.97
N ASP A 677 7.92 -29.24 5.91
CA ASP A 677 9.06 -28.34 5.98
C ASP A 677 8.65 -26.93 6.44
N PRO A 678 9.52 -26.23 7.21
CA PRO A 678 9.24 -24.88 7.68
C PRO A 678 9.05 -23.89 6.54
N GLN A 679 8.01 -23.05 6.66
CA GLN A 679 7.61 -22.03 5.71
C GLN A 679 7.65 -20.63 6.37
N PRO A 680 7.81 -19.53 5.60
CA PRO A 680 7.71 -18.17 6.13
C PRO A 680 6.34 -17.90 6.73
N TYR A 681 6.27 -17.12 7.82
CA TYR A 681 5.00 -16.76 8.46
C TYR A 681 4.13 -15.88 7.56
N TYR A 682 2.85 -16.26 7.41
CA TYR A 682 1.79 -15.47 6.81
C TYR A 682 0.56 -15.47 7.74
N ASP A 683 -0.32 -14.48 7.59
CA ASP A 683 -1.58 -14.42 8.35
C ASP A 683 -2.54 -15.56 7.94
N ALA A 684 -2.41 -16.08 6.70
CA ALA A 684 -3.20 -17.22 6.23
C ALA A 684 -2.48 -18.10 5.19
N TYR A 685 -2.81 -19.39 5.19
CA TYR A 685 -2.34 -20.41 4.25
C TYR A 685 -3.50 -21.08 3.54
N ARG A 686 -3.25 -21.56 2.32
CA ARG A 686 -4.10 -22.56 1.65
C ARG A 686 -3.38 -23.89 1.68
N TRP A 687 -4.02 -24.91 2.24
CA TRP A 687 -3.43 -26.24 2.39
C TRP A 687 -4.35 -27.31 1.82
N THR A 688 -3.80 -28.23 1.03
CA THR A 688 -4.56 -29.34 0.45
C THR A 688 -4.21 -30.62 1.16
N LEU A 689 -5.19 -31.23 1.84
CA LEU A 689 -5.02 -32.42 2.64
C LEU A 689 -5.03 -33.70 1.76
N GLU A 690 -3.90 -34.39 1.72
CA GLU A 690 -3.75 -35.71 1.07
C GLU A 690 -4.10 -36.87 2.02
N ALA A 691 -5.12 -36.71 2.85
CA ALA A 691 -5.57 -37.72 3.81
C ALA A 691 -6.84 -38.46 3.35
N GLU A 692 -7.00 -39.69 3.82
CA GLU A 692 -8.25 -40.45 3.63
C GLU A 692 -9.39 -39.84 4.47
N PRO A 693 -10.67 -40.09 4.13
CA PRO A 693 -11.79 -39.66 4.96
C PRO A 693 -11.69 -40.24 6.39
N GLY A 694 -11.97 -39.43 7.41
CA GLY A 694 -11.85 -39.84 8.81
C GLY A 694 -11.44 -38.71 9.75
N LEU A 695 -11.17 -39.07 11.00
CA LEU A 695 -10.65 -38.15 12.01
C LEU A 695 -9.14 -38.00 11.87
N HIS A 696 -8.68 -36.75 11.84
CA HIS A 696 -7.27 -36.38 11.80
C HIS A 696 -6.98 -35.30 12.83
N GLU A 697 -5.74 -35.25 13.31
CA GLU A 697 -5.23 -34.12 14.09
C GLU A 697 -4.44 -33.20 13.17
N LEU A 698 -4.94 -31.99 12.97
CA LEU A 698 -4.21 -30.91 12.32
C LEU A 698 -3.36 -30.21 13.38
N SER A 699 -2.12 -29.88 13.03
CA SER A 699 -1.21 -29.12 13.88
C SER A 699 -0.56 -27.98 13.10
N VAL A 700 -0.33 -26.85 13.76
CA VAL A 700 0.48 -25.74 13.24
C VAL A 700 1.55 -25.43 14.27
N ARG A 701 2.82 -25.59 13.90
CA ARG A 701 3.97 -25.23 14.74
C ARG A 701 4.49 -23.87 14.33
N TYR A 702 4.51 -22.94 15.29
CA TYR A 702 5.12 -21.63 15.18
C TYR A 702 6.50 -21.66 15.81
N THR A 703 7.49 -21.05 15.16
CA THR A 703 8.85 -20.89 15.69
C THR A 703 9.22 -19.42 15.69
N ASP A 704 9.67 -18.89 16.83
CA ASP A 704 10.17 -17.52 16.94
C ASP A 704 11.68 -17.41 16.73
N ARG A 705 12.20 -16.18 16.71
CA ARG A 705 13.64 -15.90 16.51
C ARG A 705 14.57 -16.49 17.57
N LEU A 706 14.05 -16.87 18.73
CA LEU A 706 14.81 -17.53 19.79
C LEU A 706 14.71 -19.05 19.71
N ASN A 707 14.15 -19.59 18.61
CA ASN A 707 13.85 -21.00 18.41
C ASN A 707 12.89 -21.58 19.46
N ARG A 708 12.06 -20.74 20.10
CA ARG A 708 10.97 -21.24 20.93
C ARG A 708 9.80 -21.59 20.03
N THR A 709 9.14 -22.70 20.34
CA THR A 709 8.06 -23.23 19.51
C THR A 709 6.74 -23.32 20.27
N THR A 710 5.65 -23.01 19.59
CA THR A 710 4.28 -23.30 20.03
C THR A 710 3.62 -24.18 18.98
N ILE A 711 2.93 -25.23 19.40
CA ILE A 711 2.11 -26.05 18.50
C ILE A 711 0.66 -25.88 18.91
N VAL A 712 -0.19 -25.50 17.94
CA VAL A 712 -1.64 -25.42 18.11
C VAL A 712 -2.25 -26.58 17.33
N THR A 713 -3.14 -27.35 17.95
CA THR A 713 -3.80 -28.50 17.32
C THR A 713 -5.31 -28.30 17.20
N ARG A 714 -5.91 -28.90 16.16
CA ARG A 714 -7.36 -29.01 15.97
C ARG A 714 -7.70 -30.39 15.45
N THR A 715 -8.73 -31.00 16.02
CA THR A 715 -9.28 -32.24 15.47
C THR A 715 -10.17 -31.90 14.27
N VAL A 716 -9.99 -32.61 13.15
CA VAL A 716 -10.80 -32.43 11.95
C VAL A 716 -11.43 -33.76 11.52
N LEU A 717 -12.64 -33.70 10.99
CA LEU A 717 -13.32 -34.82 10.33
C LEU A 717 -13.37 -34.55 8.83
N ILE A 718 -12.58 -35.28 8.05
CA ILE A 718 -12.60 -35.21 6.58
C ILE A 718 -13.72 -36.10 6.07
N GLU A 719 -14.73 -35.53 5.43
CA GLU A 719 -15.83 -36.31 4.86
C GLU A 719 -15.41 -37.04 3.57
N ALA A 720 -16.07 -38.15 3.26
CA ALA A 720 -15.85 -38.84 2.00
C ALA A 720 -16.38 -38.00 0.84
N GLU A 721 -15.57 -37.79 -0.20
CA GLU A 721 -16.03 -37.11 -1.41
C GLU A 721 -17.30 -37.78 -1.94
N ASN A 722 -18.39 -37.01 -1.98
CA ASN A 722 -19.65 -37.46 -2.58
C ASN A 722 -19.49 -37.43 -4.10
N ARG A 723 -18.70 -38.37 -4.65
CA ARG A 723 -18.56 -38.55 -6.09
C ARG A 723 -19.84 -39.19 -6.60
N ASP A 724 -20.79 -38.36 -7.04
CA ASP A 724 -21.80 -38.80 -7.99
C ASP A 724 -21.07 -39.39 -9.20
N ARG A 725 -21.04 -40.73 -9.26
CA ARG A 725 -20.46 -41.47 -10.37
C ARG A 725 -21.29 -41.19 -11.63
N ILE A 726 -20.86 -40.23 -12.43
CA ILE A 726 -21.35 -40.07 -13.80
C ILE A 726 -20.82 -41.26 -14.61
N TRP A 727 -21.68 -42.24 -14.85
CA TRP A 727 -21.43 -43.30 -15.82
C TRP A 727 -21.55 -42.71 -17.22
N LEU A 728 -20.42 -42.48 -17.90
CA LEU A 728 -20.43 -42.30 -19.34
C LEU A 728 -20.47 -43.69 -20.00
N PRO A 729 -21.53 -44.05 -20.74
CA PRO A 729 -21.52 -45.29 -21.50
C PRO A 729 -20.43 -45.20 -22.57
N LEU A 730 -19.53 -46.18 -22.57
CA LEU A 730 -18.62 -46.43 -23.69
C LEU A 730 -19.47 -46.66 -24.95
N ILE A 731 -19.50 -45.67 -25.84
CA ILE A 731 -19.89 -45.89 -27.22
C ILE A 731 -18.73 -46.64 -27.87
N VAL A 732 -18.89 -47.95 -27.98
CA VAL A 732 -18.09 -48.77 -28.87
C VAL A 732 -18.80 -48.77 -30.23
N TRP A 733 -18.01 -48.46 -31.26
CA TRP A 733 -18.26 -48.33 -32.71
C TRP A 733 -18.52 -46.92 -33.23
#